data_AF-A0A4Q4XUF3-F1
#
_entry.id   AF-A0A4Q4XUF3-F1
#
_cell.length_a   1.000
_cell.length_b   1.000
_cell.length_c   1.000
_cell.angle_alpha   90.00
_cell.angle_beta   90.00
_cell.angle_gamma   90.00
#
_symmetry.space_group_name_H-M   'P 1'
#
loop_
_entity.id
_entity.type
_entity.pdbx_description
1 polymer ?
#
loop_
_entity_poly.entity_id
_entity_poly.type
_entity_poly.pdbx_seq_one_letter_code
_entity_poly.pdbx_strand_id
1 'polypeptide(L)'
;MAGGSFKKPLLFLNRVIGHSSAKNHITKIKIGDTDALEDGRGQKNLKKVYEARAKKKSAEQVRESMQQKRKEEEEAARAREPAAIASRYGTLGGEDLPRSYLLENLTADMIGEIIEFKARIHHIRNVSAKLAFVLLRQREDTVQGVLAVREGAVSEQFVRWAEHLNAESLVHVRAEVRKAPEYIKTCTIHDVEILIESMHVLVSVDEPLSIDVYNMDQVEENEETHEKKLAASMRVRNENRLIFLRTPVMQSILRIRSTVCHLFRSNLLDQSFIEIQTPKLQPAATESGAEVFKVQYFGRTAFLAQSPQLAKQMAISADFGRVFEIGPVFRAENSNTHRHLTEYTGLDLEMEIQKDYHEALDVIDEMLKNIFKGIYERHRKELEVVKSRFPHEDLVWLEKTPRLTFKEGVELLNSSGWTDDDGKPASENEDLGTRAEIRLGQLVKEKYKTDYYILDKFPTSARPFYTHLDPNDEKVTNSFDIFLRGQEITTGGQRINDHRILVQRMKKSNVDPGTMEEYMQAFQWGAPPHAGCGIGLERIIFLLLNLGDVRNATLFPRDPKSLPEKNANGDIQLPFPEADTIRYAFEGDHTHVHLPDLDKLIVNYGDATNTSWLDERYEVWRDTNTGAAVGYATDNGYALIMGNPLCDPRQYPSVIAAFLKYLTKEKDLRPLWLLVSAEVENILGGKLGWRTLTCVAEERVDVNHISKEVSRKERQARNADVKVHETALGEPVPQDVRERCDKRIADWKEGRKGKKQVHITDVRPWISMEHRRYLWAEDKNGDIAGLVVLHRLSPAHGFQIKFALDFPGSPTGSIEALISRAIQSLTSAGVTSVTFGAGAMDGLAISHNLNGIKAHLLSRTYKTVAQQLKLVAKSEFREKFGAEQEPVYICYPFMGLGVSGVRTLIKFFEDEM
;
A
#
# COMPACT_ATOMS: atom_id res chain seq x y z
N MET A 1 -6.15 62.39 -5.29
CA MET A 1 -4.76 62.20 -4.79
C MET A 1 -4.77 61.19 -3.64
N ALA A 2 -4.37 59.94 -3.89
CA ALA A 2 -4.12 58.93 -2.85
C ALA A 2 -3.12 57.88 -3.36
N GLY A 3 -2.00 58.33 -3.93
CA GLY A 3 -0.86 57.48 -4.28
C GLY A 3 0.03 57.30 -3.06
N GLY A 4 -0.24 56.30 -2.21
CA GLY A 4 0.49 56.19 -0.94
C GLY A 4 0.53 54.85 -0.20
N SER A 5 -0.12 53.76 -0.66
CA SER A 5 -0.26 52.56 0.19
C SER A 5 0.81 51.48 0.02
N PHE A 6 1.51 51.41 -1.12
CA PHE A 6 2.50 50.34 -1.38
C PHE A 6 3.96 50.73 -1.08
N LYS A 7 4.25 52.01 -0.81
CA LYS A 7 5.64 52.50 -0.72
C LYS A 7 6.42 51.93 0.48
N LYS A 8 5.83 51.81 1.67
CA LYS A 8 6.57 51.44 2.89
C LYS A 8 7.07 49.97 2.93
N PRO A 9 6.26 48.95 2.57
CA PRO A 9 6.74 47.57 2.51
C PRO A 9 7.76 47.34 1.38
N LEU A 10 7.55 47.96 0.21
CA LEU A 10 8.46 47.88 -0.94
C LEU A 10 9.79 48.62 -0.71
N LEU A 11 9.79 49.76 0.00
CA LEU A 11 11.02 50.47 0.41
C LEU A 11 11.85 49.65 1.40
N PHE A 12 11.21 48.83 2.24
CA PHE A 12 11.89 47.93 3.17
C PHE A 12 12.51 46.72 2.44
N LEU A 13 11.80 46.15 1.45
CA LEU A 13 12.35 45.13 0.55
C LEU A 13 13.56 45.65 -0.27
N ASN A 14 13.49 46.89 -0.75
CA ASN A 14 14.58 47.55 -1.47
C ASN A 14 15.86 47.68 -0.65
N ARG A 15 15.75 47.85 0.68
CA ARG A 15 16.91 48.03 1.57
C ARG A 15 17.60 46.70 1.92
N VAL A 16 16.93 45.57 1.71
CA VAL A 16 17.43 44.22 2.08
C VAL A 16 17.89 43.39 0.86
N ILE A 17 17.31 43.62 -0.33
CA ILE A 17 17.50 42.75 -1.51
C ILE A 17 18.23 43.49 -2.65
N GLY A 18 18.75 44.70 -2.37
CA GLY A 18 19.28 45.68 -3.33
C GLY A 18 19.66 45.15 -4.71
N HIS A 19 18.81 45.38 -5.71
CA HIS A 19 19.14 45.51 -7.14
C HIS A 19 17.91 46.03 -7.91
N SER A 20 18.13 47.09 -8.69
CA SER A 20 17.14 47.72 -9.58
C SER A 20 17.33 47.20 -11.01
N SER A 21 16.33 46.49 -11.53
CA SER A 21 16.28 45.88 -12.88
C SER A 21 17.05 44.56 -13.08
N ALA A 22 16.41 43.59 -13.74
CA ALA A 22 17.04 42.33 -14.17
C ALA A 22 17.98 42.52 -15.37
N LYS A 23 17.85 43.63 -16.14
CA LYS A 23 18.67 43.89 -17.33
C LYS A 23 20.08 44.42 -17.04
N ASN A 24 20.39 44.81 -15.80
CA ASN A 24 21.64 45.52 -15.47
C ASN A 24 22.63 44.73 -14.59
N HIS A 25 22.68 43.38 -14.66
CA HIS A 25 23.70 42.61 -13.91
C HIS A 25 24.43 41.55 -14.73
N ILE A 26 25.76 41.59 -14.59
CA ILE A 26 26.83 40.83 -15.27
C ILE A 26 26.94 39.35 -14.81
N THR A 27 26.05 38.87 -13.93
CA THR A 27 26.16 37.53 -13.32
C THR A 27 25.23 36.50 -13.95
N LYS A 28 25.80 35.44 -14.54
CA LYS A 28 25.06 34.27 -15.05
C LYS A 28 24.30 33.57 -13.93
N ILE A 29 23.02 33.26 -14.17
CA ILE A 29 22.15 32.55 -13.22
C ILE A 29 22.59 31.10 -13.11
N LYS A 30 22.65 30.56 -11.89
CA LYS A 30 22.97 29.16 -11.64
C LYS A 30 21.67 28.34 -11.63
N ILE A 31 21.34 27.74 -12.78
CA ILE A 31 20.15 26.87 -12.94
C ILE A 31 20.36 25.44 -12.41
N GLY A 32 21.54 25.13 -11.89
CA GLY A 32 21.92 23.77 -11.44
C GLY A 32 22.55 22.94 -12.55
N ASP A 33 22.95 21.72 -12.22
CA ASP A 33 23.50 20.75 -13.17
C ASP A 33 22.36 20.03 -13.90
N THR A 34 21.93 20.59 -15.04
CA THR A 34 20.85 19.99 -15.85
C THR A 34 21.32 18.76 -16.62
N ASP A 35 22.61 18.58 -16.85
CA ASP A 35 23.16 17.40 -17.51
C ASP A 35 23.08 16.17 -16.59
N ALA A 36 23.19 16.36 -15.27
CA ALA A 36 22.95 15.30 -14.29
C ALA A 36 21.51 14.76 -14.26
N LEU A 37 20.54 15.50 -14.80
CA LEU A 37 19.15 15.02 -14.95
C LEU A 37 18.96 14.14 -16.20
N GLU A 38 19.86 14.24 -17.18
CA GLU A 38 19.87 13.47 -18.43
C GLU A 38 20.70 12.17 -18.26
N ASP A 39 20.30 11.30 -17.32
CA ASP A 39 20.92 9.98 -17.16
C ASP A 39 20.44 9.00 -18.24
N GLY A 40 21.37 8.47 -19.06
CA GLY A 40 21.10 7.46 -20.08
C GLY A 40 20.49 6.14 -19.57
N ARG A 41 20.57 5.84 -18.26
CA ARG A 41 19.85 4.72 -17.62
C ARG A 41 18.35 4.98 -17.56
N GLY A 42 17.92 6.24 -17.35
CA GLY A 42 16.51 6.64 -17.34
C GLY A 42 15.85 6.38 -18.69
N GLN A 43 16.52 6.76 -19.79
CA GLN A 43 16.03 6.54 -21.15
C GLN A 43 15.98 5.05 -21.52
N LYS A 44 16.97 4.25 -21.09
CA LYS A 44 16.94 2.78 -21.24
C LYS A 44 15.78 2.14 -20.48
N ASN A 45 15.48 2.61 -19.27
CA ASN A 45 14.34 2.11 -18.48
C ASN A 45 13.00 2.46 -19.14
N LEU A 46 12.85 3.70 -19.64
CA LEU A 46 11.67 4.13 -20.38
C LEU A 46 11.45 3.28 -21.64
N LYS A 47 12.52 2.99 -22.40
CA LYS A 47 12.44 2.11 -23.58
C LYS A 47 11.98 0.69 -23.22
N LYS A 48 12.49 0.12 -22.12
CA LYS A 48 12.04 -1.20 -21.62
C LYS A 48 10.57 -1.22 -21.26
N VAL A 49 10.06 -0.16 -20.62
CA VAL A 49 8.63 -0.02 -20.30
C VAL A 49 7.79 -0.02 -21.59
N TYR A 50 8.19 0.77 -22.58
CA TYR A 50 7.53 0.81 -23.87
C TYR A 50 7.54 -0.56 -24.57
N GLU A 51 8.71 -1.19 -24.70
CA GLU A 51 8.86 -2.52 -25.32
C GLU A 51 8.04 -3.59 -24.60
N ALA A 52 7.97 -3.55 -23.27
CA ALA A 52 7.15 -4.47 -22.48
C ALA A 52 5.65 -4.29 -22.76
N ARG A 53 5.16 -3.03 -22.83
CA ARG A 53 3.76 -2.71 -23.16
C ARG A 53 3.40 -3.15 -24.58
N ALA A 54 4.26 -2.84 -25.56
CA ALA A 54 4.07 -3.21 -26.96
C ALA A 54 4.07 -4.74 -27.15
N LYS A 55 5.02 -5.44 -26.51
CA LYS A 55 5.11 -6.91 -26.55
C LYS A 55 3.90 -7.57 -25.90
N LYS A 56 3.42 -7.05 -24.76
CA LYS A 56 2.23 -7.58 -24.09
C LYS A 56 1.00 -7.47 -24.98
N LYS A 57 0.72 -6.29 -25.55
CA LYS A 57 -0.44 -6.04 -26.41
C LYS A 57 -0.42 -6.88 -27.70
N SER A 58 0.74 -7.00 -28.33
CA SER A 58 0.89 -7.84 -29.53
C SER A 58 0.75 -9.34 -29.20
N ALA A 59 1.34 -9.80 -28.11
CA ALA A 59 1.22 -11.19 -27.67
C ALA A 59 -0.22 -11.56 -27.29
N GLU A 60 -0.94 -10.65 -26.66
CA GLU A 60 -2.34 -10.81 -26.26
C GLU A 60 -3.25 -11.00 -27.49
N GLN A 61 -3.16 -10.10 -28.48
CA GLN A 61 -3.95 -10.19 -29.73
C GLN A 61 -3.65 -11.48 -30.53
N VAL A 62 -2.38 -11.86 -30.62
CA VAL A 62 -1.97 -13.10 -31.30
C VAL A 62 -2.42 -14.34 -30.53
N ARG A 63 -2.39 -14.29 -29.19
CA ARG A 63 -2.84 -15.40 -28.33
C ARG A 63 -4.35 -15.60 -28.41
N GLU A 64 -5.13 -14.52 -28.32
CA GLU A 64 -6.60 -14.56 -28.43
C GLU A 64 -7.04 -15.14 -29.77
N SER A 65 -6.47 -14.65 -30.88
CA SER A 65 -6.80 -15.17 -32.22
C SER A 65 -6.44 -16.65 -32.39
N MET A 66 -5.29 -17.09 -31.86
CA MET A 66 -4.91 -18.51 -31.87
C MET A 66 -5.80 -19.36 -30.96
N GLN A 67 -6.16 -18.88 -29.76
CA GLN A 67 -7.05 -19.59 -28.83
C GLN A 67 -8.45 -19.76 -29.43
N GLN A 68 -9.00 -18.71 -30.04
CA GLN A 68 -10.31 -18.72 -30.70
C GLN A 68 -10.33 -19.77 -31.82
N LYS A 69 -9.34 -19.73 -32.72
CA LYS A 69 -9.24 -20.67 -33.84
C LYS A 69 -9.09 -22.12 -33.37
N ARG A 70 -8.29 -22.36 -32.33
CA ARG A 70 -8.12 -23.69 -31.74
C ARG A 70 -9.43 -24.22 -31.14
N LYS A 71 -10.16 -23.38 -30.41
CA LYS A 71 -11.45 -23.76 -29.81
C LYS A 71 -12.47 -24.18 -30.87
N GLU A 72 -12.53 -23.45 -31.99
CA GLU A 72 -13.38 -23.79 -33.13
C GLU A 72 -12.97 -25.11 -33.79
N GLU A 73 -11.67 -25.36 -33.97
CA GLU A 73 -11.15 -26.62 -34.52
C GLU A 73 -11.43 -27.82 -33.59
N GLU A 74 -11.31 -27.65 -32.27
CA GLU A 74 -11.61 -28.67 -31.27
C GLU A 74 -13.10 -29.01 -31.16
N GLU A 75 -13.98 -28.00 -31.16
CA GLU A 75 -15.42 -28.21 -31.17
C GLU A 75 -15.87 -28.93 -32.45
N ALA A 76 -15.31 -28.54 -33.61
CA ALA A 76 -15.58 -29.21 -34.88
C ALA A 76 -15.06 -30.66 -34.92
N ALA A 77 -13.92 -30.94 -34.29
CA ALA A 77 -13.38 -32.30 -34.16
C ALA A 77 -14.22 -33.16 -33.21
N ARG A 78 -14.63 -32.61 -32.06
CA ARG A 78 -15.50 -33.29 -31.07
C ARG A 78 -16.87 -33.62 -31.66
N ALA A 79 -17.44 -32.74 -32.49
CA ALA A 79 -18.71 -33.00 -33.18
C ALA A 79 -18.67 -34.19 -34.15
N ARG A 80 -17.47 -34.66 -34.56
CA ARG A 80 -17.29 -35.84 -35.43
C ARG A 80 -17.11 -37.13 -34.65
N GLU A 81 -17.00 -37.08 -33.32
CA GLU A 81 -16.84 -38.27 -32.49
C GLU A 81 -18.18 -38.96 -32.19
N PRO A 82 -18.17 -40.28 -31.89
CA PRO A 82 -19.34 -40.95 -31.33
C PRO A 82 -19.83 -40.22 -30.07
N ALA A 83 -21.15 -40.01 -29.95
CA ALA A 83 -21.75 -39.26 -28.83
C ALA A 83 -21.36 -39.81 -27.43
N ALA A 84 -21.16 -41.13 -27.33
CA ALA A 84 -20.72 -41.79 -26.10
C ALA A 84 -19.29 -41.39 -25.66
N ILE A 85 -18.41 -41.00 -26.58
CA ILE A 85 -17.05 -40.51 -26.29
C ILE A 85 -17.09 -38.98 -26.12
N ALA A 86 -17.79 -38.26 -27.00
CA ALA A 86 -17.90 -36.81 -26.95
C ALA A 86 -18.51 -36.29 -25.63
N SER A 87 -19.36 -37.09 -24.95
CA SER A 87 -19.96 -36.77 -23.65
C SER A 87 -19.00 -36.93 -22.45
N ARG A 88 -17.86 -37.61 -22.62
CA ARG A 88 -16.89 -37.89 -21.54
C ARG A 88 -15.96 -36.73 -21.24
N TYR A 89 -15.98 -35.66 -22.05
CA TYR A 89 -15.13 -34.50 -21.83
C TYR A 89 -15.74 -33.20 -22.35
N GLY A 90 -15.11 -32.07 -22.03
CA GLY A 90 -15.61 -30.72 -22.36
C GLY A 90 -15.97 -29.92 -21.11
N THR A 91 -16.93 -29.00 -21.22
CA THR A 91 -17.36 -28.13 -20.11
C THR A 91 -18.72 -28.57 -19.59
N LEU A 92 -18.85 -28.67 -18.26
CA LEU A 92 -20.15 -28.84 -17.59
C LEU A 92 -20.68 -27.46 -17.20
N GLY A 93 -21.75 -27.01 -17.85
CA GLY A 93 -22.50 -25.80 -17.49
C GLY A 93 -23.80 -26.17 -16.78
N GLY A 94 -23.90 -25.90 -15.48
CA GLY A 94 -25.11 -26.15 -14.68
C GLY A 94 -24.96 -25.72 -13.23
N GLU A 95 -26.07 -25.41 -12.56
CA GLU A 95 -26.10 -25.01 -11.13
C GLU A 95 -25.86 -26.18 -10.17
N ASP A 96 -26.17 -27.42 -10.59
CA ASP A 96 -25.96 -28.63 -9.80
C ASP A 96 -24.55 -29.21 -10.01
N LEU A 97 -23.64 -28.88 -9.08
CA LEU A 97 -22.29 -29.44 -9.07
C LEU A 97 -22.31 -30.92 -8.64
N PRO A 98 -21.55 -31.81 -9.30
CA PRO A 98 -21.47 -33.21 -8.91
C PRO A 98 -20.97 -33.40 -7.48
N ARG A 99 -21.40 -34.51 -6.86
CA ARG A 99 -20.80 -35.02 -5.62
C ARG A 99 -19.31 -35.28 -5.87
N SER A 100 -18.48 -35.04 -4.87
CA SER A 100 -17.04 -35.23 -4.99
C SER A 100 -16.53 -36.10 -3.86
N TYR A 101 -15.88 -37.18 -4.23
CA TYR A 101 -14.98 -37.92 -3.37
C TYR A 101 -13.85 -37.01 -2.89
N LEU A 102 -13.34 -37.27 -1.69
CA LEU A 102 -12.21 -36.55 -1.11
C LEU A 102 -10.95 -37.37 -1.32
N LEU A 103 -9.95 -36.80 -2.01
CA LEU A 103 -8.70 -37.51 -2.31
C LEU A 103 -7.93 -37.91 -1.04
N GLU A 104 -8.15 -37.22 0.08
CA GLU A 104 -7.55 -37.58 1.38
C GLU A 104 -7.92 -38.99 1.85
N ASN A 105 -9.04 -39.54 1.37
CA ASN A 105 -9.52 -40.89 1.70
C ASN A 105 -9.10 -41.93 0.66
N LEU A 106 -8.31 -41.57 -0.35
CA LEU A 106 -7.88 -42.51 -1.39
C LEU A 106 -6.80 -43.45 -0.83
N THR A 107 -7.07 -44.75 -0.87
CA THR A 107 -6.16 -45.78 -0.33
C THR A 107 -5.98 -46.94 -1.31
N ALA A 108 -4.99 -47.80 -1.05
CA ALA A 108 -4.73 -48.98 -1.87
C ALA A 108 -5.87 -50.03 -1.84
N ASP A 109 -6.72 -50.03 -0.81
CA ASP A 109 -7.85 -50.97 -0.72
C ASP A 109 -8.95 -50.68 -1.75
N MET A 110 -8.93 -49.50 -2.35
CA MET A 110 -9.91 -49.06 -3.36
C MET A 110 -9.52 -49.45 -4.80
N ILE A 111 -8.44 -50.21 -5.01
CA ILE A 111 -8.01 -50.60 -6.36
C ILE A 111 -9.13 -51.35 -7.09
N GLY A 112 -9.48 -50.87 -8.28
CA GLY A 112 -10.58 -51.38 -9.11
C GLY A 112 -11.92 -50.66 -8.90
N GLU A 113 -12.04 -49.81 -7.88
CA GLU A 113 -13.23 -48.98 -7.68
C GLU A 113 -13.25 -47.77 -8.62
N ILE A 114 -14.45 -47.30 -8.96
CA ILE A 114 -14.65 -46.07 -9.71
C ILE A 114 -15.04 -44.95 -8.75
N ILE A 115 -14.29 -43.85 -8.80
CA ILE A 115 -14.52 -42.66 -8.01
C ILE A 115 -14.82 -41.44 -8.89
N GLU A 116 -15.61 -40.53 -8.37
CA GLU A 116 -15.94 -39.24 -8.99
C GLU A 116 -15.57 -38.10 -8.04
N PHE A 117 -14.75 -37.16 -8.49
CA PHE A 117 -14.24 -36.09 -7.65
C PHE A 117 -13.94 -34.80 -8.42
N LYS A 118 -13.91 -33.70 -7.67
CA LYS A 118 -13.53 -32.37 -8.13
C LYS A 118 -12.10 -32.08 -7.71
N ALA A 119 -11.25 -31.69 -8.67
CA ALA A 119 -9.86 -31.34 -8.43
C ALA A 119 -9.42 -30.20 -9.35
N ARG A 120 -8.37 -29.49 -8.94
CA ARG A 120 -7.65 -28.58 -9.85
C ARG A 120 -6.64 -29.37 -10.65
N ILE A 121 -6.48 -28.99 -11.91
CA ILE A 121 -5.33 -29.44 -12.71
C ILE A 121 -4.09 -28.81 -12.09
N HIS A 122 -3.24 -29.63 -11.45
CA HIS A 122 -2.00 -29.15 -10.86
C HIS A 122 -0.93 -28.92 -11.90
N HIS A 123 -0.78 -29.91 -12.79
CA HIS A 123 0.16 -29.91 -13.91
C HIS A 123 -0.27 -30.97 -14.93
N ILE A 124 0.03 -30.76 -16.20
CA ILE A 124 -0.21 -31.75 -17.27
C ILE A 124 1.13 -32.06 -17.93
N ARG A 125 1.50 -33.33 -17.95
CA ARG A 125 2.68 -33.83 -18.66
C ARG A 125 2.24 -34.57 -19.91
N ASN A 126 2.44 -33.91 -21.05
CA ASN A 126 2.14 -34.44 -22.37
C ASN A 126 3.21 -35.46 -22.76
N VAL A 127 2.81 -36.69 -23.11
CA VAL A 127 3.76 -37.76 -23.51
C VAL A 127 3.65 -38.04 -25.00
N SER A 128 2.43 -38.16 -25.50
CA SER A 128 2.13 -38.32 -26.93
C SER A 128 0.66 -37.95 -27.19
N ALA A 129 0.26 -37.86 -28.45
CA ALA A 129 -1.15 -37.68 -28.83
C ALA A 129 -2.10 -38.78 -28.29
N LYS A 130 -1.55 -39.88 -27.75
CA LYS A 130 -2.30 -41.00 -27.19
C LYS A 130 -2.21 -41.13 -25.67
N LEU A 131 -1.38 -40.33 -25.00
CA LEU A 131 -1.13 -40.44 -23.57
C LEU A 131 -0.73 -39.09 -22.96
N ALA A 132 -1.45 -38.68 -21.92
CA ALA A 132 -1.09 -37.59 -21.05
C ALA A 132 -1.20 -38.01 -19.58
N PHE A 133 -0.29 -37.49 -18.74
CA PHE A 133 -0.41 -37.59 -17.29
C PHE A 133 -0.96 -36.28 -16.74
N VAL A 134 -2.09 -36.34 -16.05
CA VAL A 134 -2.77 -35.18 -15.47
C VAL A 134 -2.61 -35.26 -13.95
N LEU A 135 -1.78 -34.40 -13.36
CA LEU A 135 -1.65 -34.31 -11.91
C LEU A 135 -2.85 -33.52 -11.40
N LEU A 136 -3.65 -34.13 -10.54
CA LEU A 136 -4.88 -33.57 -10.02
C LEU A 136 -4.71 -33.26 -8.54
N ARG A 137 -5.03 -32.02 -8.14
CA ARG A 137 -4.90 -31.53 -6.77
C ARG A 137 -6.25 -31.22 -6.14
N GLN A 138 -6.46 -31.75 -4.94
CA GLN A 138 -7.53 -31.31 -4.06
C GLN A 138 -6.89 -30.89 -2.73
N ARG A 139 -6.79 -29.57 -2.53
CA ARG A 139 -6.11 -28.97 -1.36
C ARG A 139 -4.63 -29.38 -1.31
N GLU A 140 -4.19 -30.09 -0.28
CA GLU A 140 -2.85 -30.66 -0.07
C GLU A 140 -2.64 -32.00 -0.79
N ASP A 141 -3.72 -32.67 -1.17
CA ASP A 141 -3.64 -33.97 -1.82
C ASP A 141 -3.46 -33.84 -3.32
N THR A 142 -2.51 -34.59 -3.85
CA THR A 142 -2.23 -34.71 -5.28
C THR A 142 -2.18 -36.18 -5.68
N VAL A 143 -2.77 -36.50 -6.83
CA VAL A 143 -2.78 -37.84 -7.42
C VAL A 143 -2.48 -37.76 -8.91
N GLN A 144 -1.78 -38.76 -9.44
CA GLN A 144 -1.53 -38.88 -10.87
C GLN A 144 -2.75 -39.48 -11.57
N GLY A 145 -3.28 -38.76 -12.55
CA GLY A 145 -4.24 -39.26 -13.51
C GLY A 145 -3.58 -39.73 -14.79
N VAL A 146 -3.99 -40.91 -15.28
CA VAL A 146 -3.56 -41.49 -16.56
C VAL A 146 -4.67 -41.32 -17.58
N LEU A 147 -4.44 -40.45 -18.58
CA LEU A 147 -5.34 -40.25 -19.71
C LEU A 147 -4.71 -40.88 -20.96
N ALA A 148 -5.09 -42.12 -21.25
CA ALA A 148 -4.56 -42.90 -22.36
C ALA A 148 -5.68 -43.33 -23.31
N VAL A 149 -5.42 -43.31 -24.63
CA VAL A 149 -6.36 -43.76 -25.66
C VAL A 149 -6.76 -45.21 -25.42
N ARG A 150 -8.07 -45.45 -25.36
CA ARG A 150 -8.70 -46.76 -25.15
C ARG A 150 -9.95 -46.84 -25.99
N GLU A 151 -10.07 -47.92 -26.76
CA GLU A 151 -11.20 -48.13 -27.67
C GLU A 151 -12.53 -48.05 -26.92
N GLY A 152 -13.47 -47.27 -27.45
CA GLY A 152 -14.79 -47.04 -26.83
C GLY A 152 -14.80 -46.19 -25.57
N ALA A 153 -13.66 -45.71 -25.07
CA ALA A 153 -13.56 -44.96 -23.81
C ALA A 153 -12.87 -43.59 -23.92
N VAL A 154 -11.66 -43.54 -24.48
CA VAL A 154 -10.84 -42.31 -24.57
C VAL A 154 -10.26 -42.22 -25.98
N SER A 155 -10.54 -41.12 -26.69
CA SER A 155 -10.01 -40.84 -28.02
C SER A 155 -8.75 -39.99 -28.00
N GLU A 156 -8.06 -39.89 -29.13
CA GLU A 156 -6.91 -38.97 -29.29
C GLU A 156 -7.34 -37.50 -29.11
N GLN A 157 -8.57 -37.14 -29.52
CA GLN A 157 -9.13 -35.81 -29.37
C GLN A 157 -9.39 -35.47 -27.90
N PHE A 158 -9.84 -36.44 -27.08
CA PHE A 158 -9.97 -36.23 -25.64
C PHE A 158 -8.60 -35.98 -25.00
N VAL A 159 -7.57 -36.75 -25.36
CA VAL A 159 -6.19 -36.49 -24.89
C VAL A 159 -5.75 -35.08 -25.27
N ARG A 160 -5.85 -34.70 -26.55
CA ARG A 160 -5.45 -33.37 -27.04
C ARG A 160 -6.22 -32.23 -26.36
N TRP A 161 -7.52 -32.39 -26.15
CA TRP A 161 -8.32 -31.41 -25.42
C TRP A 161 -7.78 -31.18 -24.01
N ALA A 162 -7.45 -32.26 -23.30
CA ALA A 162 -6.89 -32.16 -21.96
C ALA A 162 -5.53 -31.44 -21.96
N GLU A 163 -4.66 -31.72 -22.95
CA GLU A 163 -3.34 -31.08 -23.10
C GLU A 163 -3.41 -29.55 -23.26
N HIS A 164 -4.54 -29.01 -23.72
CA HIS A 164 -4.74 -27.58 -23.90
C HIS A 164 -5.42 -26.89 -22.71
N LEU A 165 -5.80 -27.64 -21.67
CA LEU A 165 -6.35 -27.04 -20.46
C LEU A 165 -5.24 -26.34 -19.66
N ASN A 166 -5.57 -25.13 -19.21
CA ASN A 166 -4.67 -24.37 -18.36
C ASN A 166 -4.61 -25.01 -16.95
N ALA A 167 -3.41 -25.05 -16.37
CA ALA A 167 -3.22 -25.38 -14.96
C ALA A 167 -4.10 -24.48 -14.07
N GLU A 168 -4.47 -24.99 -12.90
CA GLU A 168 -5.44 -24.42 -11.96
C GLU A 168 -6.92 -24.45 -12.40
N SER A 169 -7.24 -24.85 -13.64
CA SER A 169 -8.64 -25.11 -14.03
C SER A 169 -9.26 -26.16 -13.10
N LEU A 170 -10.51 -25.92 -12.68
CA LEU A 170 -11.25 -26.85 -11.84
C LEU A 170 -11.98 -27.85 -12.73
N VAL A 171 -11.73 -29.13 -12.50
CA VAL A 171 -12.32 -30.23 -13.27
C VAL A 171 -13.10 -31.19 -12.36
N HIS A 172 -14.13 -31.80 -12.93
CA HIS A 172 -14.77 -33.00 -12.42
C HIS A 172 -14.18 -34.21 -13.15
N VAL A 173 -13.77 -35.23 -12.42
CA VAL A 173 -13.10 -36.41 -12.95
C VAL A 173 -13.82 -37.66 -12.46
N ARG A 174 -14.13 -38.57 -13.39
CA ARG A 174 -14.53 -39.95 -13.10
C ARG A 174 -13.40 -40.86 -13.52
N ALA A 175 -12.89 -41.66 -12.59
CA ALA A 175 -11.71 -42.48 -12.84
C ALA A 175 -11.74 -43.78 -12.03
N GLU A 176 -11.11 -44.82 -12.56
CA GLU A 176 -10.88 -46.07 -11.85
C GLU A 176 -9.56 -46.01 -11.08
N VAL A 177 -9.55 -46.43 -9.82
CA VAL A 177 -8.33 -46.50 -9.01
C VAL A 177 -7.49 -47.69 -9.43
N ARG A 178 -6.20 -47.47 -9.69
CA ARG A 178 -5.24 -48.50 -10.10
C ARG A 178 -4.01 -48.48 -9.20
N LYS A 179 -3.36 -49.64 -9.08
CA LYS A 179 -2.04 -49.72 -8.46
C LYS A 179 -1.05 -48.95 -9.33
N ALA A 180 -0.27 -48.07 -8.73
CA ALA A 180 0.80 -47.38 -9.44
C ALA A 180 1.87 -48.40 -9.89
N PRO A 181 2.36 -48.36 -11.15
CA PRO A 181 3.43 -49.25 -11.61
C PRO A 181 4.73 -49.06 -10.82
N GLU A 182 5.00 -47.82 -10.42
CA GLU A 182 6.15 -47.40 -9.62
C GLU A 182 5.71 -46.33 -8.61
N TYR A 183 6.53 -46.10 -7.58
CA TYR A 183 6.28 -45.06 -6.57
C TYR A 183 6.27 -43.66 -7.18
N ILE A 184 5.13 -42.96 -7.12
CA ILE A 184 4.93 -41.67 -7.78
C ILE A 184 5.45 -40.53 -6.90
N LYS A 185 6.72 -40.14 -7.08
CA LYS A 185 7.38 -39.09 -6.26
C LYS A 185 6.81 -37.68 -6.43
N THR A 186 6.10 -37.42 -7.53
CA THR A 186 5.59 -36.07 -7.89
C THR A 186 4.25 -35.73 -7.25
N CYS A 187 3.58 -36.70 -6.64
CA CYS A 187 2.28 -36.56 -5.99
C CYS A 187 2.40 -36.90 -4.49
N THR A 188 1.41 -36.54 -3.66
CA THR A 188 1.35 -36.92 -2.24
C THR A 188 0.75 -38.31 -2.05
N ILE A 189 -0.06 -38.76 -2.99
CA ILE A 189 -0.58 -40.14 -3.06
C ILE A 189 0.34 -40.91 -4.01
N HIS A 190 1.12 -41.82 -3.45
CA HIS A 190 2.26 -42.42 -4.14
C HIS A 190 2.00 -43.82 -4.70
N ASP A 191 1.17 -44.61 -4.02
CA ASP A 191 1.00 -46.05 -4.28
C ASP A 191 -0.12 -46.38 -5.28
N VAL A 192 -0.98 -45.40 -5.56
CA VAL A 192 -2.09 -45.53 -6.51
C VAL A 192 -2.07 -44.40 -7.52
N GLU A 193 -2.58 -44.71 -8.70
CA GLU A 193 -2.92 -43.73 -9.74
C GLU A 193 -4.37 -43.93 -10.16
N ILE A 194 -4.92 -42.97 -10.91
CA ILE A 194 -6.30 -43.05 -11.38
C ILE A 194 -6.36 -43.07 -12.89
N LEU A 195 -7.08 -44.05 -13.44
CA LEU A 195 -7.30 -44.19 -14.86
C LEU A 195 -8.52 -43.37 -15.27
N ILE A 196 -8.30 -42.23 -15.93
CA ILE A 196 -9.37 -41.26 -16.24
C ILE A 196 -10.32 -41.85 -17.28
N GLU A 197 -11.63 -41.88 -16.96
CA GLU A 197 -12.70 -42.33 -17.85
C GLU A 197 -13.51 -41.16 -18.42
N SER A 198 -13.72 -40.10 -17.63
CA SER A 198 -14.28 -38.82 -18.08
C SER A 198 -13.70 -37.66 -17.29
N MET A 199 -13.58 -36.49 -17.93
CA MET A 199 -13.07 -35.27 -17.31
C MET A 199 -13.74 -34.05 -17.90
N HIS A 200 -14.35 -33.22 -17.05
CA HIS A 200 -15.08 -32.04 -17.47
C HIS A 200 -14.61 -30.79 -16.74
N VAL A 201 -14.43 -29.68 -17.46
CA VAL A 201 -14.13 -28.37 -16.87
C VAL A 201 -15.38 -27.82 -16.19
N LEU A 202 -15.24 -27.50 -14.91
CA LEU A 202 -16.24 -26.78 -14.11
C LEU A 202 -15.97 -25.28 -14.09
N VAL A 203 -14.69 -24.91 -13.95
CA VAL A 203 -14.24 -23.51 -13.96
C VAL A 203 -12.95 -23.44 -14.75
N SER A 204 -12.96 -22.73 -15.87
CA SER A 204 -11.78 -22.50 -16.70
C SER A 204 -10.87 -21.45 -16.06
N VAL A 205 -9.58 -21.61 -16.29
CA VAL A 205 -8.61 -20.51 -16.22
C VAL A 205 -8.43 -20.01 -17.65
N ASP A 206 -8.92 -18.80 -17.93
CA ASP A 206 -8.94 -18.28 -19.32
C ASP A 206 -7.55 -17.85 -19.78
N GLU A 207 -6.75 -17.30 -18.85
CA GLU A 207 -5.38 -16.90 -19.10
C GLU A 207 -4.37 -17.71 -18.28
N PRO A 208 -3.31 -18.25 -18.91
CA PRO A 208 -2.26 -18.94 -18.18
C PRO A 208 -1.61 -18.00 -17.16
N LEU A 209 -1.40 -18.53 -15.96
CA LEU A 209 -0.75 -17.83 -14.87
C LEU A 209 0.72 -17.54 -15.20
N SER A 210 1.24 -16.41 -14.71
CA SER A 210 2.66 -16.05 -14.83
C SER A 210 3.59 -17.11 -14.21
N ILE A 211 3.11 -17.76 -13.15
CA ILE A 211 3.69 -18.93 -12.50
C ILE A 211 2.53 -19.76 -11.95
N ASP A 212 2.49 -21.05 -12.29
CA ASP A 212 1.48 -21.97 -11.76
C ASP A 212 1.87 -22.53 -10.38
N VAL A 213 0.94 -23.24 -9.74
CA VAL A 213 1.17 -23.77 -8.40
C VAL A 213 2.22 -24.89 -8.39
N TYR A 214 2.33 -25.68 -9.48
CA TYR A 214 3.32 -26.76 -9.57
C TYR A 214 4.74 -26.21 -9.58
N ASN A 215 5.00 -25.18 -10.40
CA ASN A 215 6.28 -24.50 -10.50
C ASN A 215 6.60 -23.69 -9.23
N MET A 216 5.59 -23.11 -8.58
CA MET A 216 5.75 -22.40 -7.30
C MET A 216 6.27 -23.32 -6.17
N ASP A 217 5.93 -24.61 -6.23
CA ASP A 217 6.26 -25.59 -5.20
C ASP A 217 7.56 -26.37 -5.49
N GLN A 218 8.23 -26.10 -6.60
CA GLN A 218 9.49 -26.78 -6.95
C GLN A 218 10.63 -26.36 -6.02
N VAL A 219 11.59 -27.28 -5.85
CA VAL A 219 12.77 -27.10 -4.99
C VAL A 219 14.02 -27.19 -5.86
N GLU A 220 14.95 -26.28 -5.63
CA GLU A 220 16.33 -26.33 -6.13
C GLU A 220 17.26 -26.84 -5.02
N GLU A 221 18.22 -27.68 -5.40
CA GLU A 221 19.26 -28.17 -4.50
C GLU A 221 20.59 -27.50 -4.86
N ASN A 222 21.25 -26.91 -3.87
CA ASN A 222 22.59 -26.36 -4.06
C ASN A 222 23.61 -27.51 -4.19
N GLU A 223 24.39 -27.50 -5.27
CA GLU A 223 25.34 -28.60 -5.58
C GLU A 223 26.47 -28.74 -4.56
N GLU A 224 26.88 -27.66 -3.89
CA GLU A 224 27.98 -27.68 -2.91
C GLU A 224 27.50 -27.99 -1.50
N THR A 225 26.37 -27.41 -1.09
CA THR A 225 25.86 -27.52 0.29
C THR A 225 24.78 -28.59 0.45
N HIS A 226 24.28 -29.15 -0.65
CA HIS A 226 23.09 -30.03 -0.71
C HIS A 226 21.84 -29.41 -0.08
N GLU A 227 21.83 -28.08 0.09
CA GLU A 227 20.72 -27.37 0.71
C GLU A 227 19.56 -27.26 -0.28
N LYS A 228 18.39 -27.74 0.15
CA LYS A 228 17.15 -27.70 -0.62
C LYS A 228 16.33 -26.46 -0.26
N LYS A 229 15.97 -25.68 -1.27
CA LYS A 229 15.14 -24.48 -1.11
C LYS A 229 14.10 -24.40 -2.22
N LEU A 230 12.95 -23.79 -1.92
CA LEU A 230 11.96 -23.48 -2.95
C LEU A 230 12.61 -22.63 -4.06
N ALA A 231 12.45 -23.06 -5.32
CA ALA A 231 12.95 -22.39 -6.51
C ALA A 231 12.38 -20.97 -6.63
N ALA A 232 11.09 -20.82 -6.31
CA ALA A 232 10.44 -19.52 -6.25
C ALA A 232 10.94 -18.70 -5.06
N SER A 233 11.64 -17.60 -5.36
CA SER A 233 12.12 -16.65 -4.35
C SER A 233 10.97 -16.11 -3.46
N MET A 234 11.32 -15.65 -2.25
CA MET A 234 10.36 -15.05 -1.31
C MET A 234 9.53 -13.94 -1.94
N ARG A 235 10.17 -13.09 -2.75
CA ARG A 235 9.52 -11.99 -3.46
C ARG A 235 8.43 -12.49 -4.41
N VAL A 236 8.76 -13.46 -5.27
CA VAL A 236 7.81 -14.04 -6.23
C VAL A 236 6.62 -14.68 -5.50
N ARG A 237 6.88 -15.38 -4.39
CA ARG A 237 5.84 -16.01 -3.57
C ARG A 237 4.92 -15.00 -2.88
N ASN A 238 5.44 -13.85 -2.45
CA ASN A 238 4.62 -12.80 -1.84
C ASN A 238 3.85 -11.98 -2.88
N GLU A 239 4.44 -11.69 -4.05
CA GLU A 239 3.75 -11.02 -5.16
C GLU A 239 2.62 -11.89 -5.74
N ASN A 240 2.81 -13.21 -5.75
CA ASN A 240 1.82 -14.19 -6.24
C ASN A 240 1.21 -15.00 -5.07
N ARG A 241 0.91 -14.33 -3.95
CA ARG A 241 0.57 -15.01 -2.69
C ARG A 241 -0.59 -15.99 -2.83
N LEU A 242 -1.62 -15.66 -3.59
CA LEU A 242 -2.78 -16.54 -3.78
C LEU A 242 -2.39 -17.88 -4.46
N ILE A 243 -1.44 -17.87 -5.39
CA ILE A 243 -0.92 -19.09 -6.03
C ILE A 243 -0.11 -19.89 -5.03
N PHE A 244 0.77 -19.24 -4.26
CA PHE A 244 1.55 -19.91 -3.23
C PHE A 244 0.66 -20.52 -2.13
N LEU A 245 -0.43 -19.86 -1.73
CA LEU A 245 -1.40 -20.39 -0.76
C LEU A 245 -2.08 -21.68 -1.21
N ARG A 246 -2.07 -21.98 -2.52
CA ARG A 246 -2.67 -23.19 -3.07
C ARG A 246 -1.68 -24.37 -3.15
N THR A 247 -0.39 -24.16 -2.89
CA THR A 247 0.58 -25.27 -2.88
C THR A 247 0.25 -26.24 -1.75
N PRO A 248 0.53 -27.55 -1.94
CA PRO A 248 0.35 -28.54 -0.88
C PRO A 248 1.08 -28.18 0.43
N VAL A 249 2.28 -27.63 0.32
CA VAL A 249 3.07 -27.21 1.50
C VAL A 249 2.38 -26.09 2.29
N MET A 250 1.84 -25.08 1.61
CA MET A 250 1.22 -23.95 2.31
C MET A 250 -0.15 -24.33 2.87
N GLN A 251 -0.90 -25.18 2.17
CA GLN A 251 -2.12 -25.80 2.69
C GLN A 251 -1.87 -26.60 3.98
N SER A 252 -0.76 -27.33 4.03
CA SER A 252 -0.32 -28.11 5.20
C SER A 252 0.06 -27.20 6.37
N ILE A 253 0.90 -26.18 6.13
CA ILE A 253 1.33 -25.22 7.17
C ILE A 253 0.11 -24.50 7.80
N LEU A 254 -0.89 -24.12 7.01
CA LEU A 254 -2.05 -23.37 7.53
C LEU A 254 -3.03 -24.23 8.33
N ARG A 255 -3.11 -25.54 8.05
CA ARG A 255 -3.85 -26.50 8.90
C ARG A 255 -3.18 -26.70 10.24
N ILE A 256 -1.85 -26.85 10.23
CA ILE A 256 -1.04 -26.90 11.44
C ILE A 256 -1.25 -25.61 12.25
N ARG A 257 -1.17 -24.44 11.59
CA ARG A 257 -1.46 -23.13 12.20
C ARG A 257 -2.83 -23.08 12.88
N SER A 258 -3.89 -23.53 12.19
CA SER A 258 -5.24 -23.58 12.75
C SER A 258 -5.30 -24.46 14.01
N THR A 259 -4.59 -25.59 13.98
CA THR A 259 -4.53 -26.54 15.10
C THR A 259 -3.76 -25.98 16.29
N VAL A 260 -2.69 -25.20 16.06
CA VAL A 260 -2.00 -24.47 17.14
C VAL A 260 -2.97 -23.55 17.88
N CYS A 261 -3.75 -22.73 17.17
CA CYS A 261 -4.77 -21.87 17.79
C CYS A 261 -5.83 -22.68 18.55
N HIS A 262 -6.29 -23.79 17.98
CA HIS A 262 -7.27 -24.66 18.62
C HIS A 262 -6.72 -25.27 19.92
N LEU A 263 -5.50 -25.82 19.91
CA LEU A 263 -4.86 -26.44 21.06
C LEU A 263 -4.50 -25.42 22.16
N PHE A 264 -4.04 -24.23 21.78
CA PHE A 264 -3.83 -23.11 22.69
C PHE A 264 -5.14 -22.78 23.42
N ARG A 265 -6.23 -22.58 22.66
CA ARG A 265 -7.54 -22.26 23.21
C ARG A 265 -8.08 -23.38 24.11
N SER A 266 -8.09 -24.63 23.64
CA SER A 266 -8.66 -25.74 24.40
C SER A 266 -7.91 -25.98 25.71
N ASN A 267 -6.58 -25.95 25.68
CA ASN A 267 -5.78 -26.22 26.88
C ASN A 267 -5.98 -25.17 27.98
N LEU A 268 -6.17 -23.90 27.60
CA LEU A 268 -6.43 -22.82 28.56
C LEU A 268 -7.89 -22.82 29.05
N LEU A 269 -8.86 -23.11 28.18
CA LEU A 269 -10.26 -23.27 28.59
C LEU A 269 -10.45 -24.43 29.59
N ASP A 270 -9.76 -25.56 29.38
CA ASP A 270 -9.76 -26.70 30.30
C ASP A 270 -9.19 -26.33 31.68
N GLN A 271 -8.33 -25.30 31.74
CA GLN A 271 -7.77 -24.72 32.96
C GLN A 271 -8.56 -23.50 33.47
N SER A 272 -9.81 -23.35 33.03
CA SER A 272 -10.73 -22.28 33.45
C SER A 272 -10.27 -20.86 33.11
N PHE A 273 -9.44 -20.68 32.08
CA PHE A 273 -9.18 -19.35 31.54
C PHE A 273 -10.38 -18.82 30.75
N ILE A 274 -10.50 -17.49 30.67
CA ILE A 274 -11.53 -16.79 29.92
C ILE A 274 -10.91 -16.15 28.66
N GLU A 275 -11.47 -16.42 27.48
CA GLU A 275 -11.09 -15.72 26.25
C GLU A 275 -11.62 -14.28 26.28
N ILE A 276 -10.74 -13.29 26.16
CA ILE A 276 -11.08 -11.86 26.12
C ILE A 276 -10.80 -11.26 24.73
N GLN A 277 -11.45 -10.15 24.41
CA GLN A 277 -11.20 -9.38 23.19
C GLN A 277 -10.92 -7.93 23.55
N THR A 278 -9.70 -7.46 23.24
CA THR A 278 -9.24 -6.14 23.67
C THR A 278 -9.16 -5.16 22.49
N PRO A 279 -9.42 -3.85 22.72
CA PRO A 279 -9.33 -2.86 21.66
C PRO A 279 -7.88 -2.74 21.16
N LYS A 280 -7.74 -2.66 19.84
CA LYS A 280 -6.43 -2.48 19.19
C LYS A 280 -6.11 -1.02 18.88
N LEU A 281 -7.03 -0.11 19.16
CA LEU A 281 -6.82 1.33 19.12
C LEU A 281 -6.62 1.84 20.54
N GLN A 282 -5.49 2.50 20.79
CA GLN A 282 -5.11 3.04 22.09
C GLN A 282 -4.97 4.57 22.02
N PRO A 283 -5.28 5.28 23.12
CA PRO A 283 -5.22 6.75 23.16
C PRO A 283 -3.77 7.28 23.23
N ALA A 284 -2.82 6.45 23.66
CA ALA A 284 -1.41 6.79 23.83
C ALA A 284 -0.49 5.63 23.44
N ALA A 285 0.78 5.94 23.20
CA ALA A 285 1.83 4.93 23.03
C ALA A 285 2.10 4.27 24.40
N THR A 286 1.96 2.94 24.46
CA THR A 286 1.91 2.18 25.72
C THR A 286 3.25 1.61 26.17
N GLU A 287 4.24 1.53 25.27
CA GLU A 287 5.60 1.04 25.57
C GLU A 287 6.63 2.14 25.25
N SER A 288 7.48 2.51 26.22
CA SER A 288 8.50 3.55 26.02
C SER A 288 9.53 3.15 24.97
N GLY A 289 9.78 4.02 24.01
CA GLY A 289 10.92 3.91 23.09
C GLY A 289 10.68 3.09 21.83
N ALA A 290 9.54 2.41 21.70
CA ALA A 290 9.19 1.69 20.48
C ALA A 290 8.40 2.57 19.50
N GLU A 291 8.64 2.39 18.21
CA GLU A 291 7.84 3.05 17.18
C GLU A 291 6.40 2.48 17.20
N VAL A 292 5.39 3.35 17.10
CA VAL A 292 3.97 2.97 17.09
C VAL A 292 3.28 3.45 15.82
N PHE A 293 2.35 2.65 15.28
CA PHE A 293 1.53 3.07 14.15
C PHE A 293 0.47 4.07 14.61
N LYS A 294 0.45 5.23 13.97
CA LYS A 294 -0.55 6.28 14.20
C LYS A 294 -1.74 6.08 13.26
N VAL A 295 -2.93 6.25 13.81
CA VAL A 295 -4.21 6.18 13.08
C VAL A 295 -4.91 7.52 13.25
N GLN A 296 -5.34 8.13 12.15
CA GLN A 296 -6.22 9.30 12.21
C GLN A 296 -7.62 8.84 12.62
N TYR A 297 -8.08 9.29 13.78
CA TYR A 297 -9.27 8.79 14.44
C TYR A 297 -10.27 9.93 14.67
N PHE A 298 -11.03 10.33 13.65
CA PHE A 298 -12.02 11.42 13.74
C PHE A 298 -11.43 12.78 14.18
N GLY A 299 -10.30 13.17 13.58
CA GLY A 299 -9.61 14.45 13.90
C GLY A 299 -8.72 14.43 15.14
N ARG A 300 -8.64 13.31 15.85
CA ARG A 300 -7.65 13.02 16.90
C ARG A 300 -6.72 11.89 16.45
N THR A 301 -5.59 11.72 17.12
CA THR A 301 -4.66 10.61 16.87
C THR A 301 -5.00 9.45 17.80
N ALA A 302 -5.07 8.24 17.25
CA ALA A 302 -5.03 6.99 17.99
C ALA A 302 -3.79 6.18 17.57
N PHE A 303 -3.48 5.13 18.31
CA PHE A 303 -2.32 4.27 18.04
C PHE A 303 -2.76 2.81 17.95
N LEU A 304 -2.09 2.02 17.11
CA LEU A 304 -2.29 0.57 17.12
C LEU A 304 -1.54 -0.07 18.29
N ALA A 305 -2.22 -0.94 19.02
CA ALA A 305 -1.69 -1.61 20.19
C ALA A 305 -0.52 -2.56 19.83
N GLN A 306 0.62 -2.36 20.49
CA GLN A 306 1.81 -3.17 20.27
C GLN A 306 1.77 -4.54 20.94
N SER A 307 0.87 -4.71 21.91
CA SER A 307 0.52 -5.95 22.58
C SER A 307 -0.77 -5.71 23.37
N PRO A 308 -1.53 -6.76 23.74
CA PRO A 308 -2.66 -6.61 24.66
C PRO A 308 -2.22 -6.53 26.13
N GLN A 309 -0.94 -6.25 26.41
CA GLN A 309 -0.33 -6.37 27.74
C GLN A 309 -1.00 -5.52 28.83
N LEU A 310 -1.42 -4.30 28.51
CA LEU A 310 -2.11 -3.46 29.50
C LEU A 310 -3.52 -4.00 29.79
N ALA A 311 -4.26 -4.37 28.74
CA ALA A 311 -5.64 -4.82 28.86
C ALA A 311 -5.75 -6.16 29.60
N LYS A 312 -4.83 -7.11 29.39
CA LYS A 312 -4.85 -8.38 30.13
C LYS A 312 -4.56 -8.21 31.62
N GLN A 313 -3.68 -7.28 32.01
CA GLN A 313 -3.46 -6.95 33.43
C GLN A 313 -4.66 -6.24 34.06
N MET A 314 -5.30 -5.32 33.33
CA MET A 314 -6.54 -4.68 33.79
C MET A 314 -7.67 -5.70 33.97
N ALA A 315 -7.75 -6.73 33.12
CA ALA A 315 -8.71 -7.82 33.29
C ALA A 315 -8.44 -8.63 34.57
N ILE A 316 -7.17 -8.91 34.90
CA ILE A 316 -6.80 -9.52 36.18
C ILE A 316 -7.21 -8.62 37.36
N SER A 317 -6.96 -7.32 37.27
CA SER A 317 -7.42 -6.35 38.28
C SER A 317 -8.95 -6.24 38.39
N ALA A 318 -9.69 -6.75 37.41
CA ALA A 318 -11.15 -6.77 37.36
C ALA A 318 -11.72 -8.15 37.73
N ASP A 319 -10.97 -8.94 38.51
CA ASP A 319 -11.36 -10.25 39.07
C ASP A 319 -11.63 -11.35 38.04
N PHE A 320 -11.08 -11.25 36.81
CA PHE A 320 -11.22 -12.34 35.83
C PHE A 320 -10.38 -13.58 36.18
N GLY A 321 -9.39 -13.46 37.08
CA GLY A 321 -8.55 -14.57 37.54
C GLY A 321 -7.54 -15.09 36.50
N ARG A 322 -8.02 -15.58 35.35
CA ARG A 322 -7.22 -16.20 34.28
C ARG A 322 -7.78 -15.81 32.93
N VAL A 323 -6.98 -15.16 32.09
CA VAL A 323 -7.43 -14.65 30.79
C VAL A 323 -6.47 -15.01 29.66
N PHE A 324 -7.01 -15.18 28.46
CA PHE A 324 -6.20 -15.26 27.24
C PHE A 324 -6.84 -14.51 26.08
N GLU A 325 -6.02 -14.16 25.09
CA GLU A 325 -6.46 -13.54 23.86
C GLU A 325 -5.70 -14.13 22.66
N ILE A 326 -6.43 -14.35 21.56
CA ILE A 326 -5.85 -14.60 20.23
C ILE A 326 -6.21 -13.41 19.35
N GLY A 327 -5.24 -12.57 19.00
CA GLY A 327 -5.54 -11.30 18.31
C GLY A 327 -4.35 -10.70 17.56
N PRO A 328 -4.60 -9.68 16.72
CA PRO A 328 -3.54 -9.01 15.99
C PRO A 328 -2.66 -8.17 16.93
N VAL A 329 -1.37 -8.17 16.63
CA VAL A 329 -0.33 -7.43 17.33
C VAL A 329 0.52 -6.66 16.31
N PHE A 330 0.84 -5.40 16.62
CA PHE A 330 1.48 -4.48 15.68
C PHE A 330 2.88 -4.06 16.15
N ARG A 331 3.84 -4.06 15.23
CA ARG A 331 5.23 -3.63 15.46
C ARG A 331 5.61 -2.65 14.38
N ALA A 332 5.87 -1.39 14.75
CA ALA A 332 6.09 -0.33 13.77
C ALA A 332 7.57 -0.11 13.44
N GLU A 333 8.48 -0.85 14.09
CA GLU A 333 9.90 -0.79 13.83
C GLU A 333 10.19 -1.13 12.35
N ASN A 334 11.00 -0.30 11.69
CA ASN A 334 11.41 -0.51 10.30
C ASN A 334 12.45 -1.64 10.16
N SER A 335 12.08 -2.85 10.57
CA SER A 335 12.93 -4.04 10.56
C SER A 335 12.47 -5.03 9.50
N ASN A 336 13.21 -5.12 8.40
CA ASN A 336 12.90 -6.03 7.30
C ASN A 336 13.81 -7.28 7.33
N THR A 337 13.63 -8.13 8.35
CA THR A 337 14.39 -9.39 8.49
C THR A 337 13.52 -10.61 8.14
N HIS A 338 14.10 -11.81 8.14
CA HIS A 338 13.37 -13.08 7.96
C HIS A 338 12.54 -13.49 9.20
N ARG A 339 12.61 -12.71 10.29
CA ARG A 339 12.01 -13.04 11.60
C ARG A 339 10.92 -12.08 12.04
N HIS A 340 10.82 -10.92 11.41
CA HIS A 340 9.92 -9.84 11.82
C HIS A 340 8.78 -9.65 10.83
N LEU A 341 7.60 -9.34 11.38
CA LEU A 341 6.41 -8.86 10.70
C LEU A 341 5.97 -7.57 11.39
N THR A 342 5.33 -6.66 10.67
CA THR A 342 4.74 -5.44 11.24
C THR A 342 3.33 -5.66 11.80
N GLU A 343 2.67 -6.74 11.36
CA GLU A 343 1.41 -7.23 11.90
C GLU A 343 1.50 -8.77 11.99
N TYR A 344 1.25 -9.33 13.17
CA TYR A 344 1.25 -10.77 13.42
C TYR A 344 0.14 -11.15 14.41
N THR A 345 -0.07 -12.45 14.64
CA THR A 345 -1.08 -12.94 15.58
C THR A 345 -0.43 -13.28 16.92
N GLY A 346 -0.82 -12.56 17.97
CA GLY A 346 -0.44 -12.86 19.35
C GLY A 346 -1.34 -13.95 19.95
N LEU A 347 -0.72 -14.85 20.70
CA LEU A 347 -1.36 -15.74 21.66
C LEU A 347 -0.92 -15.28 23.04
N ASP A 348 -1.79 -14.54 23.72
CA ASP A 348 -1.48 -13.87 24.98
C ASP A 348 -2.25 -14.53 26.11
N LEU A 349 -1.61 -14.66 27.28
CA LEU A 349 -2.28 -15.06 28.51
C LEU A 349 -1.75 -14.29 29.71
N GLU A 350 -2.58 -14.14 30.73
CA GLU A 350 -2.23 -13.59 32.04
C GLU A 350 -3.09 -14.31 33.10
N MET A 351 -2.51 -14.59 34.26
CA MET A 351 -3.20 -15.24 35.35
C MET A 351 -2.74 -14.74 36.71
N GLU A 352 -3.66 -14.74 37.67
CA GLU A 352 -3.35 -14.61 39.09
C GLU A 352 -2.42 -15.73 39.55
N ILE A 353 -1.45 -15.37 40.40
CA ILE A 353 -0.50 -16.30 41.01
C ILE A 353 -0.64 -16.25 42.54
N GLN A 354 -0.41 -17.38 43.20
CA GLN A 354 -0.55 -17.43 44.67
C GLN A 354 0.76 -17.15 45.40
N LYS A 355 1.87 -17.69 44.89
CA LYS A 355 3.18 -17.64 45.53
C LYS A 355 4.25 -17.11 44.60
N ASP A 356 4.34 -17.68 43.40
CA ASP A 356 5.47 -17.44 42.49
C ASP A 356 5.03 -17.54 41.01
N TYR A 357 5.70 -16.79 40.14
CA TYR A 357 5.44 -16.76 38.69
C TYR A 357 5.77 -18.09 37.98
N HIS A 358 6.52 -18.97 38.62
CA HIS A 358 6.71 -20.35 38.17
C HIS A 358 5.37 -21.09 38.02
N GLU A 359 4.32 -20.70 38.76
CA GLU A 359 2.96 -21.22 38.55
C GLU A 359 2.45 -20.93 37.13
N ALA A 360 2.64 -19.71 36.63
CA ALA A 360 2.27 -19.35 35.27
C ALA A 360 3.22 -19.99 34.25
N LEU A 361 4.52 -20.07 34.56
CA LEU A 361 5.51 -20.72 33.70
C LEU A 361 5.21 -22.22 33.49
N ASP A 362 4.79 -22.92 34.55
CA ASP A 362 4.40 -24.33 34.50
C ASP A 362 3.19 -24.54 33.57
N VAL A 363 2.18 -23.68 33.68
CA VAL A 363 1.00 -23.68 32.77
C VAL A 363 1.43 -23.45 31.32
N ILE A 364 2.33 -22.49 31.09
CA ILE A 364 2.83 -22.17 29.74
C ILE A 364 3.66 -23.33 29.15
N ASP A 365 4.54 -23.94 29.96
CA ASP A 365 5.38 -25.08 29.56
C ASP A 365 4.50 -26.29 29.15
N GLU A 366 3.52 -26.63 29.99
CA GLU A 366 2.58 -27.72 29.71
C GLU A 366 1.74 -27.45 28.46
N MET A 367 1.21 -26.24 28.32
CA MET A 367 0.42 -25.81 27.18
C MET A 367 1.21 -25.90 25.86
N LEU A 368 2.48 -25.45 25.84
CA LEU A 368 3.34 -25.57 24.65
C LEU A 368 3.65 -27.02 24.30
N LYS A 369 3.96 -27.87 25.28
CA LYS A 369 4.17 -29.32 25.06
C LYS A 369 2.92 -30.01 24.50
N ASN A 370 1.74 -29.65 25.02
CA ASN A 370 0.47 -30.16 24.51
C ASN A 370 0.20 -29.72 23.06
N ILE A 371 0.57 -28.50 22.70
CA ILE A 371 0.56 -28.04 21.31
C ILE A 371 1.50 -28.88 20.44
N PHE A 372 2.76 -29.07 20.85
CA PHE A 372 3.73 -29.86 20.07
C PHE A 372 3.25 -31.30 19.86
N LYS A 373 2.83 -31.96 20.94
CA LYS A 373 2.27 -33.31 20.91
C LYS A 373 1.06 -33.39 19.96
N GLY A 374 0.10 -32.49 20.11
CA GLY A 374 -1.12 -32.49 19.29
C GLY A 374 -0.85 -32.28 17.80
N ILE A 375 0.17 -31.49 17.43
CA ILE A 375 0.58 -31.33 16.03
C ILE A 375 1.16 -32.64 15.48
N TYR A 376 2.11 -33.22 16.20
CA TYR A 376 2.76 -34.46 15.78
C TYR A 376 1.83 -35.69 15.79
N GLU A 377 0.76 -35.68 16.58
CA GLU A 377 -0.26 -36.75 16.58
C GLU A 377 -1.28 -36.57 15.45
N ARG A 378 -1.71 -35.33 15.17
CA ARG A 378 -2.83 -35.06 14.25
C ARG A 378 -2.42 -34.74 12.81
N HIS A 379 -1.18 -34.27 12.58
CA HIS A 379 -0.74 -33.68 11.30
C HIS A 379 0.50 -34.38 10.71
N ARG A 380 0.67 -35.69 10.93
CA ARG A 380 1.84 -36.42 10.38
C ARG A 380 1.94 -36.30 8.87
N LYS A 381 0.82 -36.43 8.16
CA LYS A 381 0.76 -36.31 6.70
C LYS A 381 1.23 -34.92 6.24
N GLU A 382 0.69 -33.86 6.82
CA GLU A 382 1.04 -32.47 6.54
C GLU A 382 2.51 -32.19 6.85
N LEU A 383 3.04 -32.73 7.95
CA LEU A 383 4.45 -32.59 8.32
C LEU A 383 5.38 -33.19 7.27
N GLU A 384 5.06 -34.37 6.73
CA GLU A 384 5.87 -34.99 5.68
C GLU A 384 5.80 -34.19 4.36
N VAL A 385 4.63 -33.63 4.02
CA VAL A 385 4.49 -32.68 2.90
C VAL A 385 5.38 -31.46 3.12
N VAL A 386 5.40 -30.88 4.33
CA VAL A 386 6.27 -29.74 4.65
C VAL A 386 7.75 -30.10 4.58
N LYS A 387 8.17 -31.23 5.14
CA LYS A 387 9.56 -31.71 5.09
C LYS A 387 10.07 -31.94 3.67
N SER A 388 9.18 -32.28 2.73
CA SER A 388 9.54 -32.43 1.31
C SER A 388 10.01 -31.12 0.65
N ARG A 389 9.70 -29.96 1.24
CA ARG A 389 10.08 -28.62 0.75
C ARG A 389 10.97 -27.84 1.71
N PHE A 390 10.79 -28.07 3.00
CA PHE A 390 11.58 -27.51 4.09
C PHE A 390 12.17 -28.66 4.92
N PRO A 391 13.27 -29.29 4.50
CA PRO A 391 13.82 -30.45 5.22
C PRO A 391 14.19 -30.09 6.66
N HIS A 392 13.65 -30.84 7.63
CA HIS A 392 13.94 -30.68 9.05
C HIS A 392 13.67 -31.96 9.84
N GLU A 393 14.32 -32.09 10.98
CA GLU A 393 14.07 -33.15 11.97
C GLU A 393 12.84 -32.82 12.82
N ASP A 394 12.17 -33.85 13.33
CA ASP A 394 11.14 -33.67 14.35
C ASP A 394 11.71 -32.96 15.58
N LEU A 395 10.89 -32.13 16.21
CA LEU A 395 11.26 -31.39 17.42
C LEU A 395 11.47 -32.36 18.58
N VAL A 396 12.55 -32.18 19.34
CA VAL A 396 12.80 -32.94 20.57
C VAL A 396 12.58 -32.06 21.79
N TRP A 397 11.61 -32.42 22.63
CA TRP A 397 11.39 -31.82 23.95
C TRP A 397 11.43 -32.89 25.04
N LEU A 398 11.76 -32.50 26.27
CA LEU A 398 11.84 -33.40 27.42
C LEU A 398 10.56 -33.31 28.27
N GLU A 399 10.25 -34.40 28.98
CA GLU A 399 9.16 -34.42 29.97
C GLU A 399 9.37 -33.32 31.02
N LYS A 400 10.57 -33.26 31.59
CA LYS A 400 11.02 -32.15 32.44
C LYS A 400 11.84 -31.17 31.59
N THR A 401 11.27 -29.98 31.33
CA THR A 401 11.95 -28.95 30.53
C THR A 401 13.18 -28.44 31.27
N PRO A 402 14.36 -28.38 30.63
CA PRO A 402 15.51 -27.69 31.19
C PRO A 402 15.18 -26.22 31.44
N ARG A 403 15.37 -25.78 32.70
CA ARG A 403 15.26 -24.39 33.11
C ARG A 403 16.65 -23.95 33.55
N LEU A 404 17.22 -23.00 32.83
CA LEU A 404 18.49 -22.39 33.17
C LEU A 404 18.20 -20.96 33.61
N THR A 405 18.92 -20.46 34.60
CA THR A 405 18.99 -19.02 34.84
C THR A 405 19.75 -18.34 33.70
N PHE A 406 19.48 -17.06 33.47
CA PHE A 406 20.17 -16.24 32.47
C PHE A 406 21.68 -16.31 32.67
N LYS A 407 22.10 -16.25 33.94
CA LYS A 407 23.48 -16.43 34.36
C LYS A 407 24.07 -17.78 33.92
N GLU A 408 23.38 -18.89 34.19
CA GLU A 408 23.83 -20.22 33.74
C GLU A 408 23.89 -20.32 32.20
N GLY A 409 22.99 -19.64 31.48
CA GLY A 409 23.03 -19.53 30.02
C GLY A 409 24.27 -18.77 29.52
N VAL A 410 24.58 -17.63 30.14
CA VAL A 410 25.78 -16.84 29.86
C VAL A 410 27.06 -17.62 30.19
N GLU A 411 27.10 -18.31 31.32
CA GLU A 411 28.21 -19.19 31.70
C GLU A 411 28.41 -20.31 30.67
N LEU A 412 27.33 -20.93 30.18
CA LEU A 412 27.39 -21.96 29.15
C LEU A 412 27.94 -21.41 27.82
N LEU A 413 27.49 -20.22 27.41
CA LEU A 413 27.99 -19.53 26.22
C LEU A 413 29.49 -19.22 26.34
N ASN A 414 29.89 -18.58 27.45
CA ASN A 414 31.27 -18.17 27.69
C ASN A 414 32.21 -19.38 27.80
N SER A 415 31.75 -20.47 28.42
CA SER A 415 32.52 -21.72 28.50
C SER A 415 32.74 -22.39 27.14
N SER A 416 31.92 -22.09 26.14
CA SER A 416 32.09 -22.59 24.77
C SER A 416 33.13 -21.79 23.96
N GLY A 417 33.65 -20.70 24.52
CA GLY A 417 34.53 -19.75 23.82
C GLY A 417 33.79 -18.79 22.88
N TRP A 418 32.47 -18.64 23.04
CA TRP A 418 31.69 -17.68 22.25
C TRP A 418 32.08 -16.24 22.60
N THR A 419 32.19 -15.40 21.57
CA THR A 419 32.33 -13.95 21.69
C THR A 419 31.43 -13.25 20.69
N ASP A 420 31.07 -11.99 20.97
CA ASP A 420 30.44 -11.11 19.99
C ASP A 420 31.40 -10.70 18.85
N ASP A 421 30.92 -9.84 17.94
CA ASP A 421 31.70 -9.37 16.79
C ASP A 421 32.90 -8.49 17.18
N ASP A 422 32.92 -7.95 18.42
CA ASP A 422 34.02 -7.17 19.00
C ASP A 422 34.98 -8.04 19.83
N GLY A 423 34.77 -9.36 19.89
CA GLY A 423 35.58 -10.29 20.68
C GLY A 423 35.28 -10.25 22.19
N LYS A 424 34.15 -9.70 22.62
CA LYS A 424 33.74 -9.66 24.03
C LYS A 424 32.90 -10.89 24.38
N PRO A 425 33.05 -11.44 25.61
CA PRO A 425 32.19 -12.50 26.11
C PRO A 425 30.76 -12.00 26.37
N ALA A 426 29.81 -12.92 26.49
CA ALA A 426 28.44 -12.58 26.88
C ALA A 426 28.40 -12.00 28.30
N SER A 427 27.59 -10.95 28.49
CA SER A 427 27.40 -10.27 29.77
C SER A 427 26.20 -10.83 30.51
N GLU A 428 26.31 -10.97 31.83
CA GLU A 428 25.18 -11.32 32.71
C GLU A 428 24.20 -10.15 32.93
N ASN A 429 24.59 -8.93 32.56
CA ASN A 429 23.83 -7.70 32.85
C ASN A 429 23.23 -7.05 31.59
N GLU A 430 23.39 -7.66 30.42
CA GLU A 430 22.90 -7.15 29.15
C GLU A 430 22.13 -8.26 28.43
N ASP A 431 21.23 -7.87 27.53
CA ASP A 431 20.43 -8.82 26.77
C ASP A 431 21.27 -9.61 25.76
N LEU A 432 20.82 -10.81 25.39
CA LEU A 432 21.51 -11.66 24.43
C LEU A 432 21.20 -11.22 23.00
N GLY A 433 22.24 -10.88 22.25
CA GLY A 433 22.12 -10.73 20.80
C GLY A 433 21.77 -12.06 20.12
N THR A 434 21.12 -11.99 18.96
CA THR A 434 20.64 -13.18 18.24
C THR A 434 21.67 -14.26 17.95
N ARG A 435 22.92 -13.90 17.66
CA ARG A 435 23.98 -14.91 17.46
C ARG A 435 24.28 -15.70 18.74
N ALA A 436 24.17 -15.04 19.89
CA ALA A 436 24.32 -15.65 21.20
C ALA A 436 23.14 -16.60 21.49
N GLU A 437 21.89 -16.17 21.25
CA GLU A 437 20.70 -17.01 21.42
C GLU A 437 20.80 -18.33 20.62
N ILE A 438 21.16 -18.23 19.34
CA ILE A 438 21.29 -19.39 18.45
C ILE A 438 22.39 -20.31 18.95
N ARG A 439 23.55 -19.75 19.36
CA ARG A 439 24.65 -20.56 19.89
C ARG A 439 24.27 -21.23 21.21
N LEU A 440 23.59 -20.52 22.11
CA LEU A 440 23.10 -21.08 23.37
C LEU A 440 22.16 -22.26 23.10
N GLY A 441 21.24 -22.12 22.15
CA GLY A 441 20.36 -23.21 21.73
C GLY A 441 21.11 -24.44 21.21
N GLN A 442 22.18 -24.25 20.44
CA GLN A 442 23.04 -25.35 20.01
C GLN A 442 23.70 -26.04 21.19
N LEU A 443 24.26 -25.28 22.15
CA LEU A 443 24.88 -25.83 23.35
C LEU A 443 23.88 -26.57 24.24
N VAL A 444 22.66 -26.04 24.38
CA VAL A 444 21.56 -26.72 25.08
C VAL A 444 21.20 -28.02 24.37
N LYS A 445 21.09 -28.03 23.04
CA LYS A 445 20.86 -29.25 22.26
C LYS A 445 21.99 -30.26 22.41
N GLU A 446 23.24 -29.82 22.41
CA GLU A 446 24.42 -30.67 22.61
C GLU A 446 24.43 -31.30 24.01
N LYS A 447 24.16 -30.50 25.06
CA LYS A 447 24.24 -30.91 26.47
C LYS A 447 23.01 -31.67 26.96
N TYR A 448 21.81 -31.14 26.69
CA TYR A 448 20.54 -31.65 27.23
C TYR A 448 19.71 -32.42 26.20
N LYS A 449 20.15 -32.49 24.94
CA LYS A 449 19.47 -33.24 23.85
C LYS A 449 18.03 -32.78 23.61
N THR A 450 17.78 -31.47 23.66
CA THR A 450 16.47 -30.88 23.38
C THR A 450 16.55 -29.62 22.54
N ASP A 451 15.53 -29.39 21.73
CA ASP A 451 15.30 -28.17 20.97
C ASP A 451 14.48 -27.12 21.75
N TYR A 452 13.98 -27.46 22.95
CA TYR A 452 13.05 -26.64 23.72
C TYR A 452 13.53 -26.47 25.17
N TYR A 453 13.68 -25.22 25.62
CA TYR A 453 14.16 -24.91 26.96
C TYR A 453 13.68 -23.54 27.43
N ILE A 454 13.83 -23.28 28.73
CA ILE A 454 13.47 -22.03 29.38
C ILE A 454 14.73 -21.37 29.92
N LEU A 455 14.88 -20.08 29.66
CA LEU A 455 15.85 -19.22 30.32
C LEU A 455 15.10 -18.32 31.31
N ASP A 456 15.50 -18.32 32.57
CA ASP A 456 14.82 -17.66 33.68
C ASP A 456 15.71 -16.59 34.32
N LYS A 457 15.16 -15.67 35.11
CA LYS A 457 15.93 -14.65 35.87
C LYS A 457 16.74 -13.70 34.99
N PHE A 458 16.10 -13.09 34.00
CA PHE A 458 16.73 -12.12 33.10
C PHE A 458 17.16 -10.82 33.80
N PRO A 459 18.19 -10.13 33.29
CA PRO A 459 18.68 -8.88 33.85
C PRO A 459 17.65 -7.75 33.74
N THR A 460 17.61 -6.87 34.74
CA THR A 460 16.67 -5.75 34.83
C THR A 460 16.78 -4.77 33.66
N SER A 461 17.97 -4.64 33.06
CA SER A 461 18.24 -3.78 31.90
C SER A 461 17.52 -4.23 30.61
N ALA A 462 17.21 -5.52 30.49
CA ALA A 462 16.60 -6.10 29.29
C ALA A 462 15.06 -6.10 29.33
N ARG A 463 14.45 -5.72 30.46
CA ARG A 463 13.02 -5.95 30.71
C ARG A 463 12.18 -4.67 30.83
N PRO A 464 10.90 -4.70 30.40
CA PRO A 464 10.00 -3.55 30.52
C PRO A 464 9.76 -3.11 31.97
N PHE A 465 9.32 -1.85 32.13
CA PHE A 465 9.10 -1.22 33.43
C PHE A 465 8.15 -1.99 34.36
N TYR A 466 7.16 -2.69 33.79
CA TYR A 466 6.12 -3.45 34.52
C TYR A 466 6.60 -4.80 35.05
N THR A 467 7.84 -5.21 34.76
CA THR A 467 8.41 -6.50 35.18
C THR A 467 8.81 -6.44 36.65
N HIS A 468 8.38 -7.44 37.44
CA HIS A 468 8.75 -7.55 38.85
C HIS A 468 10.24 -7.87 39.01
N LEU A 469 10.93 -7.19 39.92
CA LEU A 469 12.33 -7.48 40.26
C LEU A 469 12.42 -8.77 41.08
N ASP A 470 13.55 -9.47 41.06
CA ASP A 470 13.76 -10.54 42.02
C ASP A 470 13.84 -9.95 43.45
N PRO A 471 13.12 -10.52 44.43
CA PRO A 471 13.14 -10.01 45.80
C PRO A 471 14.51 -10.11 46.49
N ASN A 472 15.42 -10.95 45.98
CA ASN A 472 16.76 -11.17 46.55
C ASN A 472 17.87 -10.46 45.77
N ASP A 473 17.63 -10.05 44.52
CA ASP A 473 18.62 -9.34 43.68
C ASP A 473 17.96 -8.40 42.66
N GLU A 474 18.02 -7.09 42.90
CA GLU A 474 17.44 -6.07 42.04
C GLU A 474 18.07 -5.99 40.62
N LYS A 475 19.22 -6.65 40.40
CA LYS A 475 19.85 -6.72 39.07
C LYS A 475 19.15 -7.69 38.13
N VAL A 476 18.36 -8.62 38.66
CA VAL A 476 17.58 -9.60 37.89
C VAL A 476 16.09 -9.44 38.18
N THR A 477 15.28 -10.09 37.35
CA THR A 477 13.83 -9.97 37.36
C THR A 477 13.16 -11.34 37.45
N ASN A 478 11.92 -11.36 37.91
CA ASN A 478 11.04 -12.53 37.84
C ASN A 478 10.46 -12.65 36.43
N SER A 479 11.33 -12.83 35.45
CA SER A 479 10.96 -12.98 34.04
C SER A 479 11.75 -14.10 33.39
N PHE A 480 11.16 -14.65 32.33
CA PHE A 480 11.69 -15.78 31.60
C PHE A 480 11.45 -15.59 30.11
N ASP A 481 12.29 -16.23 29.32
CA ASP A 481 12.07 -16.46 27.89
C ASP A 481 12.05 -17.95 27.63
N ILE A 482 11.23 -18.36 26.67
CA ILE A 482 11.17 -19.74 26.21
C ILE A 482 11.72 -19.80 24.79
N PHE A 483 12.61 -20.76 24.56
CA PHE A 483 13.34 -20.91 23.32
C PHE A 483 12.93 -22.19 22.59
N LEU A 484 12.82 -22.08 21.27
CA LEU A 484 12.61 -23.18 20.35
C LEU A 484 13.68 -23.14 19.26
N ARG A 485 14.47 -24.20 19.12
CA ARG A 485 15.63 -24.28 18.20
C ARG A 485 16.59 -23.09 18.35
N GLY A 486 16.85 -22.68 19.59
CA GLY A 486 17.79 -21.58 19.90
C GLY A 486 17.29 -20.20 19.53
N GLN A 487 15.99 -20.01 19.37
CA GLN A 487 15.39 -18.70 19.13
C GLN A 487 14.19 -18.49 20.05
N GLU A 488 14.04 -17.28 20.55
CA GLU A 488 12.93 -16.89 21.42
C GLU A 488 11.57 -17.07 20.69
N ILE A 489 10.63 -17.73 21.38
CA ILE A 489 9.22 -17.83 20.99
C ILE A 489 8.29 -17.03 21.90
N THR A 490 8.69 -16.78 23.15
CA THR A 490 7.90 -15.96 24.08
C THR A 490 8.77 -15.38 25.18
N THR A 491 8.42 -14.16 25.57
CA THR A 491 8.83 -13.49 26.79
C THR A 491 7.65 -13.49 27.78
N GLY A 492 7.91 -13.83 29.04
CA GLY A 492 6.92 -13.82 30.12
C GLY A 492 7.52 -13.46 31.46
N GLY A 493 6.66 -13.34 32.47
CA GLY A 493 7.11 -13.07 33.84
C GLY A 493 6.04 -12.50 34.74
N GLN A 494 6.44 -12.30 36.00
CA GLN A 494 5.63 -11.62 37.01
C GLN A 494 5.52 -10.13 36.70
N ARG A 495 4.31 -9.59 36.88
CA ARG A 495 4.04 -8.16 36.76
C ARG A 495 4.06 -7.50 38.12
N ILE A 496 4.38 -6.21 38.13
CA ILE A 496 4.25 -5.39 39.33
C ILE A 496 2.77 -5.10 39.55
N ASN A 497 2.21 -5.63 40.64
CA ASN A 497 0.83 -5.39 41.02
C ASN A 497 0.67 -4.23 42.03
N ASP A 498 1.73 -3.82 42.72
CA ASP A 498 1.71 -2.65 43.62
C ASP A 498 1.82 -1.33 42.85
N HIS A 499 0.80 -0.48 43.00
CA HIS A 499 0.72 0.82 42.32
C HIS A 499 1.94 1.73 42.57
N ARG A 500 2.47 1.77 43.80
CA ARG A 500 3.56 2.67 44.17
C ARG A 500 4.87 2.22 43.53
N ILE A 501 5.15 0.92 43.55
CA ILE A 501 6.32 0.33 42.90
C ILE A 501 6.23 0.53 41.38
N LEU A 502 5.05 0.34 40.79
CA LEU A 502 4.84 0.52 39.36
C LEU A 502 5.12 1.97 38.92
N VAL A 503 4.60 2.97 39.66
CA VAL A 503 4.89 4.39 39.42
C VAL A 503 6.39 4.69 39.54
N GLN A 504 7.07 4.12 40.52
CA GLN A 504 8.52 4.31 40.67
C GLN A 504 9.30 3.75 39.47
N ARG A 505 8.92 2.57 38.98
CA ARG A 505 9.56 1.91 37.84
C ARG A 505 9.29 2.64 36.53
N MET A 506 8.05 3.09 36.30
CA MET A 506 7.70 3.93 35.14
C MET A 506 8.57 5.20 35.10
N LYS A 507 8.70 5.91 36.23
CA LYS A 507 9.55 7.10 36.32
C LYS A 507 11.03 6.78 36.05
N LYS A 508 11.55 5.66 36.58
CA LYS A 508 12.93 5.21 36.30
C LYS A 508 13.15 4.88 34.81
N SER A 509 12.12 4.40 34.13
CA SER A 509 12.14 4.08 32.69
C SER A 509 11.72 5.25 31.78
N ASN A 510 11.61 6.48 32.31
CA ASN A 510 11.15 7.67 31.59
C ASN A 510 9.74 7.53 30.94
N VAL A 511 8.87 6.73 31.56
CA VAL A 511 7.45 6.62 31.20
C VAL A 511 6.65 7.52 32.14
N ASP A 512 5.81 8.41 31.59
CA ASP A 512 4.90 9.25 32.39
C ASP A 512 3.62 8.48 32.75
N PRO A 513 3.36 8.16 34.03
CA PRO A 513 2.13 7.49 34.45
C PRO A 513 0.84 8.24 34.07
N GLY A 514 0.89 9.57 33.93
CA GLY A 514 -0.27 10.37 33.53
C GLY A 514 -0.78 10.09 32.12
N THR A 515 0.04 9.45 31.28
CA THR A 515 -0.35 9.06 29.91
C THR A 515 -1.16 7.77 29.85
N MET A 516 -1.27 7.04 30.97
CA MET A 516 -1.91 5.72 31.06
C MET A 516 -2.91 5.66 32.22
N GLU A 517 -3.76 6.68 32.36
CA GLU A 517 -4.65 6.85 33.52
C GLU A 517 -5.51 5.61 33.82
N GLU A 518 -6.16 5.03 32.80
CA GLU A 518 -6.98 3.82 32.96
C GLU A 518 -6.17 2.61 33.46
N TYR A 519 -4.97 2.41 32.91
CA TYR A 519 -4.07 1.34 33.36
C TYR A 519 -3.62 1.56 34.80
N MET A 520 -3.24 2.78 35.16
CA MET A 520 -2.81 3.10 36.52
C MET A 520 -3.93 2.93 37.55
N GLN A 521 -5.16 3.27 37.17
CA GLN A 521 -6.35 3.15 38.01
C GLN A 521 -6.64 1.71 38.40
N ALA A 522 -6.42 0.73 37.50
CA ALA A 522 -6.56 -0.69 37.82
C ALA A 522 -5.71 -1.08 39.06
N PHE A 523 -4.43 -0.73 39.08
CA PHE A 523 -3.56 -1.03 40.23
C PHE A 523 -3.89 -0.21 41.48
N GLN A 524 -4.48 0.99 41.34
CA GLN A 524 -4.95 1.78 42.50
C GLN A 524 -6.16 1.14 43.19
N TRP A 525 -7.01 0.45 42.42
CA TRP A 525 -8.18 -0.26 42.93
C TRP A 525 -7.85 -1.64 43.49
N GLY A 526 -6.62 -2.10 43.28
CA GLY A 526 -6.07 -3.33 43.84
C GLY A 526 -5.97 -4.41 42.78
N ALA A 527 -4.76 -4.64 42.30
CA ALA A 527 -4.46 -5.77 41.43
C ALA A 527 -3.84 -6.92 42.26
N PRO A 528 -4.34 -8.16 42.15
CA PRO A 528 -3.69 -9.32 42.76
C PRO A 528 -2.32 -9.58 42.10
N PRO A 529 -1.38 -10.29 42.75
CA PRO A 529 -0.17 -10.75 42.09
C PRO A 529 -0.50 -11.59 40.85
N HIS A 530 0.19 -11.33 39.74
CA HIS A 530 -0.10 -12.00 38.47
C HIS A 530 1.14 -12.13 37.58
N ALA A 531 1.08 -13.10 36.68
CA ALA A 531 2.11 -13.37 35.68
C ALA A 531 1.49 -13.86 34.38
N GLY A 532 2.22 -13.71 33.28
CA GLY A 532 1.76 -14.08 31.97
C GLY A 532 2.83 -14.00 30.92
N CYS A 533 2.44 -14.22 29.67
CA CYS A 533 3.33 -14.14 28.51
C CYS A 533 2.57 -13.69 27.26
N GLY A 534 3.33 -13.32 26.23
CA GLY A 534 2.82 -13.12 24.87
C GLY A 534 3.62 -13.98 23.91
N ILE A 535 2.93 -14.71 23.03
CA ILE A 535 3.55 -15.67 22.12
C ILE A 535 3.19 -15.30 20.68
N GLY A 536 4.17 -15.22 19.79
CA GLY A 536 3.91 -15.03 18.36
C GLY A 536 3.48 -16.34 17.69
N LEU A 537 2.25 -16.43 17.20
CA LEU A 537 1.74 -17.63 16.52
C LEU A 537 2.62 -17.99 15.31
N GLU A 538 2.91 -17.02 14.46
CA GLU A 538 3.75 -17.19 13.28
C GLU A 538 5.18 -17.63 13.67
N ARG A 539 5.67 -17.17 14.84
CA ARG A 539 7.00 -17.50 15.37
C ARG A 539 7.10 -18.96 15.79
N ILE A 540 6.08 -19.49 16.49
CA ILE A 540 6.01 -20.91 16.86
C ILE A 540 6.06 -21.77 15.59
N ILE A 541 5.22 -21.48 14.60
CA ILE A 541 5.10 -22.30 13.39
C ILE A 541 6.39 -22.23 12.56
N PHE A 542 6.96 -21.03 12.43
CA PHE A 542 8.24 -20.80 11.76
C PHE A 542 9.37 -21.68 12.32
N LEU A 543 9.49 -21.77 13.65
CA LEU A 543 10.55 -22.52 14.32
C LEU A 543 10.23 -24.03 14.45
N LEU A 544 8.97 -24.39 14.72
CA LEU A 544 8.52 -25.78 14.76
C LEU A 544 8.83 -26.51 13.44
N LEU A 545 8.44 -25.88 12.33
CA LEU A 545 8.54 -26.42 10.97
C LEU A 545 9.83 -26.00 10.23
N ASN A 546 10.71 -25.24 10.88
CA ASN A 546 11.97 -24.73 10.34
C ASN A 546 11.83 -24.06 8.94
N LEU A 547 10.91 -23.11 8.82
CA LEU A 547 10.50 -22.56 7.51
C LEU A 547 11.48 -21.55 6.88
N GLY A 548 12.60 -21.25 7.53
CA GLY A 548 13.62 -20.27 7.09
C GLY A 548 13.20 -18.79 7.13
N ASP A 549 11.92 -18.48 6.92
CA ASP A 549 11.36 -17.12 6.99
C ASP A 549 9.95 -17.14 7.61
N VAL A 550 9.67 -16.24 8.54
CA VAL A 550 8.38 -16.11 9.24
C VAL A 550 7.21 -15.82 8.28
N ARG A 551 7.47 -15.21 7.12
CA ARG A 551 6.46 -14.95 6.08
C ARG A 551 5.86 -16.25 5.50
N ASN A 552 6.51 -17.40 5.71
CA ASN A 552 5.97 -18.71 5.36
C ASN A 552 4.96 -19.25 6.36
N ALA A 553 4.84 -18.65 7.55
CA ALA A 553 3.93 -19.09 8.61
C ALA A 553 2.59 -18.31 8.67
N THR A 554 2.40 -17.31 7.80
CA THR A 554 1.21 -16.44 7.79
C THR A 554 0.45 -16.53 6.47
N LEU A 555 -0.81 -16.13 6.43
CA LEU A 555 -1.61 -16.15 5.19
C LEU A 555 -1.19 -15.01 4.25
N PHE A 556 -1.16 -13.78 4.77
CA PHE A 556 -0.80 -12.57 4.05
C PHE A 556 0.19 -11.75 4.89
N PRO A 557 1.50 -11.87 4.63
CA PRO A 557 2.49 -11.18 5.45
C PRO A 557 2.35 -9.65 5.36
N ARG A 558 2.67 -8.98 6.46
CA ARG A 558 2.88 -7.53 6.54
C ARG A 558 4.27 -7.28 7.10
N ASP A 559 5.04 -6.49 6.37
CA ASP A 559 6.38 -6.04 6.69
C ASP A 559 6.55 -4.57 6.21
N PRO A 560 7.68 -3.90 6.48
CA PRO A 560 7.86 -2.49 6.09
C PRO A 560 7.79 -2.23 4.58
N LYS A 561 7.84 -3.26 3.73
CA LYS A 561 7.72 -3.15 2.26
C LYS A 561 6.34 -3.50 1.74
N SER A 562 5.45 -3.93 2.63
CA SER A 562 4.06 -4.23 2.30
C SER A 562 3.27 -2.96 2.06
N LEU A 563 2.20 -3.06 1.28
CA LEU A 563 1.36 -1.90 0.90
C LEU A 563 2.20 -0.77 0.26
N PRO A 564 3.03 -1.06 -0.77
CA PRO A 564 3.77 0.00 -1.45
C PRO A 564 2.76 1.04 -1.96
N GLU A 565 3.10 2.32 -1.84
CA GLU A 565 2.35 3.37 -2.51
C GLU A 565 2.18 2.93 -3.96
N LYS A 566 0.93 2.69 -4.36
CA LYS A 566 0.62 2.55 -5.77
C LYS A 566 0.90 3.92 -6.35
N ASN A 567 2.13 4.12 -6.85
CA ASN A 567 2.41 5.24 -7.72
C ASN A 567 1.27 5.25 -8.72
N ALA A 568 0.48 6.33 -8.76
CA ALA A 568 -0.64 6.48 -9.67
C ALA A 568 -0.22 6.33 -11.15
N ASN A 569 1.06 6.11 -11.44
CA ASN A 569 1.64 6.04 -12.78
C ASN A 569 1.94 4.59 -13.24
N GLY A 570 1.70 3.57 -12.40
CA GLY A 570 1.90 2.16 -12.73
C GLY A 570 0.66 1.55 -13.39
N ASP A 571 0.47 1.80 -14.69
CA ASP A 571 -0.61 1.26 -15.55
C ASP A 571 -2.01 1.88 -15.38
N ILE A 572 -2.09 3.21 -15.25
CA ILE A 572 -3.32 3.91 -15.61
C ILE A 572 -3.48 3.85 -17.13
N GLN A 573 -4.63 3.37 -17.59
CA GLN A 573 -5.06 3.51 -18.98
C GLN A 573 -5.28 5.00 -19.27
N LEU A 574 -4.38 5.59 -20.06
CA LEU A 574 -4.48 6.99 -20.45
C LEU A 574 -5.80 7.23 -21.20
N PRO A 575 -6.57 8.29 -20.87
CA PRO A 575 -7.79 8.64 -21.59
C PRO A 575 -7.57 8.83 -23.10
N PHE A 576 -6.41 9.38 -23.49
CA PHE A 576 -6.03 9.59 -24.87
C PHE A 576 -4.69 8.88 -25.18
N PRO A 577 -4.72 7.58 -25.54
CA PRO A 577 -3.51 6.79 -25.81
C PRO A 577 -2.66 7.31 -26.98
N GLU A 578 -3.24 8.10 -27.87
CA GLU A 578 -2.55 8.80 -28.96
C GLU A 578 -1.70 9.99 -28.46
N ALA A 579 -2.00 10.51 -27.27
CA ALA A 579 -1.25 11.57 -26.60
C ALA A 579 -0.32 11.02 -25.50
N ASP A 580 0.09 9.75 -25.59
CA ASP A 580 1.06 9.13 -24.68
C ASP A 580 2.49 9.60 -25.00
N THR A 581 3.11 10.35 -24.08
CA THR A 581 4.47 10.90 -24.27
C THR A 581 5.58 9.86 -24.18
N ILE A 582 5.36 8.70 -23.56
CA ILE A 582 6.31 7.58 -23.61
C ILE A 582 6.22 6.91 -24.97
N ARG A 583 5.01 6.64 -25.44
CA ARG A 583 4.78 6.06 -26.76
C ARG A 583 5.37 6.96 -27.85
N TYR A 584 5.05 8.25 -27.80
CA TYR A 584 5.57 9.24 -28.74
C TYR A 584 7.10 9.18 -28.78
N ALA A 585 7.78 9.15 -27.64
CA ALA A 585 9.25 9.15 -27.58
C ALA A 585 9.94 7.93 -28.22
N PHE A 586 9.20 6.84 -28.51
CA PHE A 586 9.75 5.60 -29.05
C PHE A 586 9.05 5.08 -30.32
N GLU A 587 7.97 5.72 -30.78
CA GLU A 587 7.26 5.36 -32.01
C GLU A 587 7.45 6.41 -33.13
N GLY A 588 7.82 5.93 -34.31
CA GLY A 588 7.76 6.70 -35.57
C GLY A 588 8.95 7.61 -35.86
N ASP A 589 8.93 8.20 -37.05
CA ASP A 589 9.82 9.29 -37.45
C ASP A 589 9.18 10.63 -37.06
N HIS A 590 9.77 11.35 -36.10
CA HIS A 590 9.24 12.63 -35.60
C HIS A 590 9.19 13.75 -36.65
N THR A 591 9.71 13.53 -37.87
CA THR A 591 9.57 14.49 -38.98
C THR A 591 8.14 14.57 -39.53
N HIS A 592 7.28 13.58 -39.28
CA HIS A 592 5.91 13.50 -39.80
C HIS A 592 4.81 13.26 -38.75
N VAL A 593 5.17 13.06 -37.48
CA VAL A 593 4.18 12.84 -36.40
C VAL A 593 3.71 14.19 -35.84
N HIS A 594 2.39 14.43 -35.88
CA HIS A 594 1.78 15.60 -35.25
C HIS A 594 1.99 15.55 -33.72
N LEU A 595 2.47 16.64 -33.13
CA LEU A 595 2.63 16.75 -31.68
C LEU A 595 1.27 16.51 -30.98
N PRO A 596 1.23 15.85 -29.82
CA PRO A 596 -0.02 15.63 -29.10
C PRO A 596 -0.79 16.93 -28.84
N ASP A 597 -2.11 16.91 -28.95
CA ASP A 597 -2.92 18.10 -28.64
C ASP A 597 -2.76 18.48 -27.16
N LEU A 598 -2.66 19.78 -26.89
CA LEU A 598 -2.36 20.28 -25.55
C LEU A 598 -3.45 19.93 -24.53
N ASP A 599 -4.70 19.98 -24.95
CA ASP A 599 -5.86 19.66 -24.12
C ASP A 599 -5.91 18.17 -23.75
N LYS A 600 -5.57 17.28 -24.68
CA LYS A 600 -5.41 15.85 -24.40
C LYS A 600 -4.25 15.57 -23.45
N LEU A 601 -3.14 16.31 -23.58
CA LEU A 601 -2.04 16.23 -22.62
C LEU A 601 -2.46 16.65 -21.21
N ILE A 602 -3.28 17.70 -21.09
CA ILE A 602 -3.87 18.11 -19.80
C ILE A 602 -4.74 17.00 -19.21
N VAL A 603 -5.56 16.32 -20.02
CA VAL A 603 -6.40 15.21 -19.56
C VAL A 603 -5.61 13.92 -19.29
N ASN A 604 -4.44 13.73 -19.89
CA ASN A 604 -3.58 12.57 -19.61
C ASN A 604 -2.71 12.77 -18.37
N TYR A 605 -2.14 13.97 -18.18
CA TYR A 605 -1.05 14.21 -17.23
C TYR A 605 -1.22 15.46 -16.36
N GLY A 606 -2.16 16.35 -16.69
CA GLY A 606 -2.29 17.66 -16.08
C GLY A 606 -3.12 17.70 -14.80
N ASP A 607 -2.84 18.72 -14.01
CA ASP A 607 -3.65 19.13 -12.86
C ASP A 607 -4.31 20.50 -13.12
N ALA A 608 -5.04 21.03 -12.14
CA ALA A 608 -5.82 22.26 -12.22
C ALA A 608 -5.04 23.49 -12.71
N THR A 609 -3.72 23.56 -12.44
CA THR A 609 -2.87 24.65 -12.93
C THR A 609 -2.66 24.57 -14.44
N ASN A 610 -2.51 23.37 -15.01
CA ASN A 610 -2.22 23.20 -16.44
C ASN A 610 -3.38 23.64 -17.33
N THR A 611 -4.61 23.65 -16.81
CA THR A 611 -5.79 24.15 -17.56
C THR A 611 -5.70 25.65 -17.85
N SER A 612 -4.78 26.39 -17.21
CA SER A 612 -4.51 27.79 -17.56
C SER A 612 -3.73 27.97 -18.85
N TRP A 613 -2.98 26.95 -19.29
CA TRP A 613 -2.13 27.06 -20.48
C TRP A 613 -2.92 27.21 -21.79
N LEU A 614 -4.25 27.09 -21.72
CA LEU A 614 -5.17 27.35 -22.83
C LEU A 614 -5.50 28.85 -23.00
N ASP A 615 -5.07 29.70 -22.07
CA ASP A 615 -5.27 31.15 -22.14
C ASP A 615 -4.16 31.83 -22.96
N GLU A 616 -4.48 32.93 -23.64
CA GLU A 616 -3.58 33.62 -24.58
C GLU A 616 -2.33 34.23 -23.92
N ARG A 617 -2.37 34.40 -22.59
CA ARG A 617 -1.25 34.92 -21.79
C ARG A 617 -0.09 33.92 -21.61
N TYR A 618 -0.28 32.65 -21.96
CA TYR A 618 0.74 31.61 -21.81
C TYR A 618 1.35 31.22 -23.17
N GLU A 619 2.68 31.20 -23.22
CA GLU A 619 3.44 30.48 -24.23
C GLU A 619 3.56 29.01 -23.80
N VAL A 620 3.44 28.09 -24.75
CA VAL A 620 3.60 26.64 -24.47
C VAL A 620 4.80 26.13 -25.25
N TRP A 621 5.87 25.80 -24.52
CA TRP A 621 7.01 25.11 -25.10
C TRP A 621 6.65 23.63 -25.32
N ARG A 622 7.08 23.08 -26.46
CA ARG A 622 6.83 21.70 -26.87
C ARG A 622 8.16 20.98 -27.09
N ASP A 623 8.35 19.83 -26.44
CA ASP A 623 9.51 18.99 -26.67
C ASP A 623 9.24 18.06 -27.86
N THR A 624 10.00 18.24 -28.94
CA THR A 624 9.85 17.43 -30.16
C THR A 624 10.29 15.98 -30.00
N ASN A 625 11.08 15.66 -28.96
CA ASN A 625 11.57 14.30 -28.72
C ASN A 625 10.58 13.45 -27.92
N THR A 626 9.81 14.08 -27.02
CA THR A 626 8.92 13.36 -26.09
C THR A 626 7.45 13.70 -26.32
N GLY A 627 7.13 14.74 -27.10
CA GLY A 627 5.78 15.26 -27.27
C GLY A 627 5.29 16.10 -26.09
N ALA A 628 6.09 16.21 -25.03
CA ALA A 628 5.76 16.91 -23.78
C ALA A 628 5.51 18.41 -24.00
N ALA A 629 4.86 19.03 -23.00
CA ALA A 629 4.60 20.47 -23.01
C ALA A 629 4.93 21.12 -21.66
N VAL A 630 5.40 22.37 -21.71
CA VAL A 630 5.59 23.23 -20.52
C VAL A 630 5.05 24.64 -20.82
N GLY A 631 4.04 25.06 -20.07
CA GLY A 631 3.44 26.40 -20.17
C GLY A 631 4.13 27.43 -19.29
N TYR A 632 4.40 28.60 -19.85
CA TYR A 632 5.03 29.71 -19.16
C TYR A 632 4.54 31.06 -19.68
N ALA A 633 4.59 32.08 -18.84
CA ALA A 633 4.34 33.47 -19.25
C ALA A 633 5.63 34.30 -19.12
N THR A 634 5.74 35.37 -19.91
CA THR A 634 6.93 36.22 -19.94
C THR A 634 6.61 37.62 -19.41
N ASP A 635 7.36 38.10 -18.42
CA ASP A 635 7.29 39.50 -17.97
C ASP A 635 8.62 39.95 -17.37
N ASN A 636 9.06 41.16 -17.71
CA ASN A 636 10.26 41.80 -17.14
C ASN A 636 11.56 40.93 -17.17
N GLY A 637 11.71 40.07 -18.18
CA GLY A 637 12.88 39.18 -18.33
C GLY A 637 12.81 37.89 -17.51
N TYR A 638 11.65 37.58 -16.94
CA TYR A 638 11.37 36.32 -16.24
C TYR A 638 10.44 35.44 -17.07
N ALA A 639 10.65 34.12 -16.96
CA ALA A 639 9.70 33.10 -17.37
C ALA A 639 8.97 32.60 -16.12
N LEU A 640 7.66 32.85 -16.05
CA LEU A 640 6.77 32.38 -14.99
C LEU A 640 6.16 31.06 -15.44
N ILE A 641 6.74 29.95 -14.96
CA ILE A 641 6.40 28.59 -15.38
C ILE A 641 5.33 28.07 -14.41
N MET A 642 4.19 27.62 -14.94
CA MET A 642 3.01 27.32 -14.10
C MET A 642 2.70 25.82 -14.10
N GLY A 643 2.77 25.16 -12.95
CA GLY A 643 2.40 23.75 -12.82
C GLY A 643 3.48 22.78 -13.30
N ASN A 644 3.16 21.49 -13.26
CA ASN A 644 4.07 20.42 -13.67
C ASN A 644 4.19 20.34 -15.20
N PRO A 645 5.29 19.80 -15.74
CA PRO A 645 5.36 19.40 -17.15
C PRO A 645 4.22 18.44 -17.52
N LEU A 646 3.64 18.61 -18.72
CA LEU A 646 2.64 17.69 -19.25
C LEU A 646 3.32 16.52 -19.98
N CYS A 647 3.71 15.52 -19.21
CA CYS A 647 4.23 14.23 -19.67
C CYS A 647 4.11 13.18 -18.57
N ASP A 648 4.41 11.93 -18.89
CA ASP A 648 4.59 10.88 -17.89
C ASP A 648 5.66 11.32 -16.85
N PRO A 649 5.39 11.22 -15.54
CA PRO A 649 6.32 11.72 -14.50
C PRO A 649 7.73 11.14 -14.57
N ARG A 650 7.90 9.93 -15.14
CA ARG A 650 9.23 9.33 -15.39
C ARG A 650 10.08 10.16 -16.38
N GLN A 651 9.45 11.02 -17.17
CA GLN A 651 10.09 11.95 -18.10
C GLN A 651 10.35 13.33 -17.49
N TYR A 652 9.88 13.63 -16.26
CA TYR A 652 10.10 14.94 -15.64
C TYR A 652 11.56 15.38 -15.62
N PRO A 653 12.56 14.56 -15.19
CA PRO A 653 13.94 15.02 -15.16
C PRO A 653 14.47 15.49 -16.52
N SER A 654 14.22 14.70 -17.58
CA SER A 654 14.69 15.02 -18.93
C SER A 654 13.93 16.21 -19.54
N VAL A 655 12.62 16.29 -19.36
CA VAL A 655 11.80 17.40 -19.89
C VAL A 655 12.13 18.72 -19.17
N ILE A 656 12.32 18.69 -17.85
CA ILE A 656 12.78 19.84 -17.06
C ILE A 656 14.15 20.30 -17.55
N ALA A 657 15.10 19.38 -17.75
CA ALA A 657 16.44 19.72 -18.25
C ALA A 657 16.40 20.38 -19.63
N ALA A 658 15.67 19.79 -20.58
CA ALA A 658 15.52 20.30 -21.93
C ALA A 658 14.87 21.70 -21.94
N PHE A 659 13.80 21.90 -21.16
CA PHE A 659 13.13 23.19 -21.07
C PHE A 659 13.99 24.28 -20.44
N LEU A 660 14.76 23.98 -19.38
CA LEU A 660 15.66 24.95 -18.77
C LEU A 660 16.82 25.32 -19.72
N LYS A 661 17.32 24.37 -20.53
CA LYS A 661 18.29 24.64 -21.59
C LYS A 661 17.70 25.57 -22.66
N TYR A 662 16.47 25.33 -23.10
CA TYR A 662 15.74 26.23 -24.02
C TYR A 662 15.61 27.65 -23.45
N LEU A 663 15.11 27.78 -22.20
CA LEU A 663 14.91 29.09 -21.58
C LEU A 663 16.21 29.90 -21.46
N THR A 664 17.33 29.25 -21.13
CA THR A 664 18.61 29.93 -20.91
C THR A 664 19.43 30.14 -22.18
N LYS A 665 19.37 29.23 -23.16
CA LYS A 665 20.16 29.32 -24.39
C LYS A 665 19.44 30.08 -25.50
N GLU A 666 18.12 29.95 -25.61
CA GLU A 666 17.35 30.50 -26.73
C GLU A 666 16.53 31.74 -26.35
N LYS A 667 15.95 31.77 -25.14
CA LYS A 667 15.06 32.87 -24.70
C LYS A 667 15.74 33.91 -23.80
N ASP A 668 16.87 33.58 -23.19
CA ASP A 668 17.58 34.39 -22.18
C ASP A 668 16.65 34.89 -21.05
N LEU A 669 15.79 33.99 -20.55
CA LEU A 669 14.82 34.29 -19.49
C LEU A 669 15.21 33.66 -18.15
N ARG A 670 14.86 34.36 -17.07
CA ARG A 670 15.07 33.87 -15.69
C ARG A 670 13.89 33.01 -15.25
N PRO A 671 14.07 31.72 -14.93
CA PRO A 671 12.94 30.85 -14.60
C PRO A 671 12.45 31.05 -13.16
N LEU A 672 11.14 31.17 -12.99
CA LEU A 672 10.41 31.06 -11.72
C LEU A 672 9.33 30.00 -11.91
N TRP A 673 9.46 28.86 -11.24
CA TRP A 673 8.54 27.74 -11.38
C TRP A 673 7.54 27.72 -10.23
N LEU A 674 6.26 27.82 -10.55
CA LEU A 674 5.19 28.10 -9.61
C LEU A 674 4.17 26.95 -9.62
N LEU A 675 3.57 26.67 -8.46
CA LEU A 675 2.49 25.70 -8.29
C LEU A 675 2.85 24.29 -8.74
N VAL A 676 4.07 23.85 -8.43
CA VAL A 676 4.54 22.50 -8.77
C VAL A 676 4.25 21.50 -7.65
N SER A 677 4.15 20.22 -8.01
CA SER A 677 4.03 19.12 -7.04
C SER A 677 5.34 18.91 -6.26
N ALA A 678 5.26 18.13 -5.19
CA ALA A 678 6.43 17.70 -4.42
C ALA A 678 7.48 16.96 -5.27
N GLU A 679 7.07 16.22 -6.30
CA GLU A 679 7.98 15.48 -7.18
C GLU A 679 8.85 16.43 -8.01
N VAL A 680 8.22 17.42 -8.67
CA VAL A 680 8.93 18.46 -9.43
C VAL A 680 9.73 19.36 -8.50
N GLU A 681 9.20 19.68 -7.31
CA GLU A 681 9.92 20.42 -6.27
C GLU A 681 11.22 19.71 -5.85
N ASN A 682 11.19 18.39 -5.64
CA ASN A 682 12.38 17.62 -5.28
C ASN A 682 13.42 17.57 -6.41
N ILE A 683 12.98 17.57 -7.68
CA ILE A 683 13.90 17.68 -8.83
C ILE A 683 14.57 19.06 -8.83
N LEU A 684 13.81 20.14 -8.72
CA LEU A 684 14.34 21.50 -8.76
C LEU A 684 15.18 21.81 -7.51
N GLY A 685 14.64 21.57 -6.32
CA GLY A 685 15.25 21.85 -5.03
C GLY A 685 16.34 20.85 -4.65
N GLY A 686 16.00 19.57 -4.63
CA GLY A 686 16.90 18.49 -4.20
C GLY A 686 18.03 18.20 -5.20
N LYS A 687 17.73 18.12 -6.51
CA LYS A 687 18.75 17.78 -7.53
C LYS A 687 19.44 18.99 -8.14
N LEU A 688 18.69 20.04 -8.50
CA LEU A 688 19.27 21.24 -9.12
C LEU A 688 19.69 22.32 -8.09
N GLY A 689 19.43 22.12 -6.80
CA GLY A 689 19.82 23.04 -5.73
C GLY A 689 19.02 24.34 -5.73
N TRP A 690 17.81 24.36 -6.29
CA TRP A 690 16.94 25.53 -6.27
C TRP A 690 16.40 25.79 -4.86
N ARG A 691 15.94 27.01 -4.64
CA ARG A 691 15.24 27.40 -3.41
C ARG A 691 13.76 27.14 -3.59
N THR A 692 13.13 26.57 -2.57
CA THR A 692 11.71 26.20 -2.63
C THR A 692 10.96 26.68 -1.38
N LEU A 693 9.73 27.11 -1.59
CA LEU A 693 8.81 27.53 -0.53
C LEU A 693 7.38 27.16 -0.91
N THR A 694 6.50 27.08 0.08
CA THR A 694 5.07 26.91 -0.13
C THR A 694 4.29 27.96 0.66
N CYS A 695 3.34 28.59 0.00
CA CYS A 695 2.36 29.51 0.60
C CYS A 695 1.03 29.47 -0.18
N VAL A 696 0.87 28.41 -0.98
CA VAL A 696 -0.25 28.15 -1.87
C VAL A 696 -0.48 26.65 -1.83
N ALA A 697 -1.73 26.23 -1.79
CA ALA A 697 -2.15 24.84 -1.81
C ALA A 697 -3.23 24.64 -2.86
N GLU A 698 -3.24 23.49 -3.52
CA GLU A 698 -4.35 23.03 -4.33
C GLU A 698 -5.52 22.64 -3.41
N GLU A 699 -6.71 23.20 -3.62
CA GLU A 699 -7.84 23.04 -2.70
C GLU A 699 -8.79 21.93 -3.18
N ARG A 700 -8.56 20.70 -2.70
CA ARG A 700 -9.29 19.49 -3.11
C ARG A 700 -10.46 19.18 -2.19
N VAL A 701 -11.60 18.83 -2.76
CA VAL A 701 -12.85 18.56 -2.05
C VAL A 701 -12.90 17.11 -1.59
N ASP A 702 -13.13 16.89 -0.28
CA ASP A 702 -13.60 15.58 0.20
C ASP A 702 -15.06 15.37 -0.22
N VAL A 703 -15.25 14.54 -1.23
CA VAL A 703 -16.55 14.23 -1.84
C VAL A 703 -17.53 13.54 -0.89
N ASN A 704 -17.09 13.08 0.29
CA ASN A 704 -17.94 12.40 1.27
C ASN A 704 -18.51 13.33 2.36
N HIS A 705 -18.11 14.61 2.40
CA HIS A 705 -18.52 15.53 3.46
C HIS A 705 -19.24 16.78 2.91
N ILE A 706 -20.57 16.83 3.06
CA ILE A 706 -21.36 18.03 2.76
C ILE A 706 -21.66 18.77 4.07
N SER A 707 -21.22 20.02 4.20
CA SER A 707 -21.46 20.81 5.41
C SER A 707 -22.93 21.18 5.60
N LYS A 708 -23.36 21.31 6.87
CA LYS A 708 -24.71 21.80 7.23
C LYS A 708 -25.00 23.20 6.66
N GLU A 709 -23.97 24.01 6.43
CA GLU A 709 -24.12 25.34 5.86
C GLU A 709 -24.52 25.29 4.38
N VAL A 710 -23.91 24.40 3.59
CA VAL A 710 -24.26 24.18 2.17
C VAL A 710 -25.69 23.66 2.05
N SER A 711 -26.10 22.68 2.86
CA SER A 711 -27.48 22.17 2.82
C SER A 711 -28.54 23.24 3.13
N ARG A 712 -28.21 24.23 3.96
CA ARG A 712 -29.11 25.37 4.23
C ARG A 712 -29.21 26.29 2.99
N LYS A 713 -28.10 26.56 2.31
CA LYS A 713 -28.06 27.38 1.08
C LYS A 713 -28.82 26.72 -0.07
N GLU A 714 -28.71 25.40 -0.23
CA GLU A 714 -29.51 24.64 -1.20
C GLU A 714 -31.02 24.77 -0.96
N ARG A 715 -31.45 24.76 0.31
CA ARG A 715 -32.87 24.98 0.65
C ARG A 715 -33.30 26.41 0.30
N GLN A 716 -32.45 27.40 0.52
CA GLN A 716 -32.74 28.80 0.15
C GLN A 716 -32.87 28.97 -1.37
N ALA A 717 -31.99 28.35 -2.15
CA ALA A 717 -32.07 28.36 -3.62
C ALA A 717 -33.35 27.69 -4.12
N ARG A 718 -33.71 26.52 -3.57
CA ARG A 718 -34.97 25.82 -3.90
C ARG A 718 -36.21 26.64 -3.55
N ASN A 719 -36.22 27.29 -2.39
CA ASN A 719 -37.34 28.14 -1.97
C ASN A 719 -37.48 29.42 -2.83
N ALA A 720 -36.42 29.80 -3.55
CA ALA A 720 -36.42 30.89 -4.51
C ALA A 720 -36.67 30.43 -5.96
N ASP A 721 -37.13 29.19 -6.15
CA ASP A 721 -37.44 28.55 -7.44
C ASP A 721 -36.25 28.51 -8.42
N VAL A 722 -35.03 28.36 -7.89
CA VAL A 722 -33.82 28.19 -8.73
C VAL A 722 -33.78 26.79 -9.32
N LYS A 723 -33.67 26.70 -10.65
CA LYS A 723 -33.53 25.43 -11.40
C LYS A 723 -32.10 25.24 -11.84
N VAL A 724 -31.55 24.06 -11.60
CA VAL A 724 -30.18 23.69 -12.02
C VAL A 724 -30.25 22.76 -13.23
N HIS A 725 -29.44 23.09 -14.24
CA HIS A 725 -29.26 22.31 -15.45
C HIS A 725 -27.80 21.84 -15.54
N GLU A 726 -27.56 20.73 -16.24
CA GLU A 726 -26.25 20.10 -16.37
C GLU A 726 -26.10 19.43 -17.74
N THR A 727 -24.90 19.44 -18.32
CA THR A 727 -24.54 18.68 -19.52
C THR A 727 -23.65 17.47 -19.18
N ALA A 728 -23.68 16.44 -20.01
CA ALA A 728 -22.68 15.38 -19.95
C ALA A 728 -21.28 15.89 -20.36
N LEU A 729 -20.25 15.08 -20.12
CA LEU A 729 -18.88 15.40 -20.53
C LEU A 729 -18.80 15.53 -22.05
N GLY A 730 -18.29 16.67 -22.53
CA GLY A 730 -18.11 16.94 -23.96
C GLY A 730 -19.39 17.34 -24.70
N GLU A 731 -20.53 17.33 -24.01
CA GLU A 731 -21.80 17.75 -24.60
C GLU A 731 -21.89 19.28 -24.64
N PRO A 732 -22.15 19.88 -25.82
CA PRO A 732 -22.19 21.32 -25.96
C PRO A 732 -23.43 21.92 -25.27
N VAL A 733 -23.24 23.05 -24.59
CA VAL A 733 -24.35 23.85 -24.06
C VAL A 733 -25.16 24.47 -25.22
N PRO A 734 -26.51 24.45 -25.18
CA PRO A 734 -27.36 25.07 -26.20
C PRO A 734 -26.97 26.53 -26.50
N GLN A 735 -27.07 26.93 -27.76
CA GLN A 735 -26.56 28.23 -28.20
C GLN A 735 -27.24 29.41 -27.49
N ASP A 736 -28.56 29.34 -27.28
CA ASP A 736 -29.33 30.37 -26.58
C ASP A 736 -28.88 30.53 -25.11
N VAL A 737 -28.54 29.41 -24.45
CA VAL A 737 -28.05 29.41 -23.06
C VAL A 737 -26.65 30.04 -23.01
N ARG A 738 -25.78 29.74 -23.99
CA ARG A 738 -24.44 30.35 -24.06
C ARG A 738 -24.52 31.87 -24.22
N GLU A 739 -25.36 32.36 -25.12
CA GLU A 739 -25.56 33.80 -25.34
C GLU A 739 -26.08 34.50 -24.08
N ARG A 740 -27.04 33.87 -23.35
CA ARG A 740 -27.52 34.38 -22.06
C ARG A 740 -26.41 34.38 -21.00
N CYS A 741 -25.62 33.32 -20.90
CA CYS A 741 -24.46 33.25 -20.00
C CYS A 741 -23.42 34.32 -20.32
N ASP A 742 -23.08 34.53 -21.59
CA ASP A 742 -22.08 35.52 -22.01
C ASP A 742 -22.50 36.95 -21.64
N LYS A 743 -23.79 37.28 -21.79
CA LYS A 743 -24.35 38.56 -21.33
C LYS A 743 -24.15 38.75 -19.83
N ARG A 744 -24.42 37.71 -19.03
CA ARG A 744 -24.27 37.75 -17.56
C ARG A 744 -22.81 37.77 -17.12
N ILE A 745 -21.92 37.12 -17.87
CA ILE A 745 -20.47 37.23 -17.66
C ILE A 745 -19.99 38.65 -17.94
N ALA A 746 -20.51 39.33 -18.96
CA ALA A 746 -20.21 40.73 -19.23
C ALA A 746 -20.66 41.65 -18.07
N ASP A 747 -21.92 41.51 -17.62
CA ASP A 747 -22.44 42.25 -16.46
C ASP A 747 -21.56 42.04 -15.20
N TRP A 748 -21.16 40.79 -14.97
CA TRP A 748 -20.31 40.40 -13.85
C TRP A 748 -18.91 41.00 -13.92
N LYS A 749 -18.31 41.09 -15.13
CA LYS A 749 -17.02 41.75 -15.35
C LYS A 749 -17.14 43.25 -15.08
N GLU A 750 -18.20 43.90 -15.57
CA GLU A 750 -18.40 45.34 -15.37
C GLU A 750 -18.61 45.71 -13.89
N GLY A 751 -19.39 44.93 -13.15
CA GLY A 751 -19.62 45.13 -11.70
C GLY A 751 -18.36 44.94 -10.83
N ARG A 752 -17.24 44.52 -11.43
CA ARG A 752 -15.95 44.27 -10.77
C ARG A 752 -14.84 45.25 -11.18
N LYS A 753 -15.06 46.14 -12.14
CA LYS A 753 -14.10 47.18 -12.54
C LYS A 753 -13.62 47.98 -11.31
N GLY A 754 -12.29 48.02 -11.10
CA GLY A 754 -11.66 48.73 -9.97
C GLY A 754 -11.46 47.92 -8.68
N LYS A 755 -11.85 46.65 -8.61
CA LYS A 755 -11.51 45.73 -7.51
C LYS A 755 -10.30 44.87 -7.91
N LYS A 756 -9.13 45.11 -7.31
CA LYS A 756 -7.94 44.28 -7.52
C LYS A 756 -8.23 42.82 -7.10
N GLN A 757 -8.12 41.86 -8.01
CA GLN A 757 -8.34 40.45 -7.72
C GLN A 757 -7.30 39.56 -8.37
N VAL A 758 -6.71 38.65 -7.58
CA VAL A 758 -5.74 37.68 -8.07
C VAL A 758 -6.42 36.52 -8.80
N HIS A 759 -6.04 36.30 -10.06
CA HIS A 759 -6.45 35.18 -10.89
C HIS A 759 -5.35 34.74 -11.86
N ILE A 760 -5.28 33.43 -12.11
CA ILE A 760 -4.29 32.78 -12.99
C ILE A 760 -4.82 32.66 -14.43
N THR A 761 -6.15 32.74 -14.59
CA THR A 761 -6.85 32.36 -15.82
C THR A 761 -7.95 33.34 -16.20
N ASP A 762 -8.14 33.54 -17.50
CA ASP A 762 -9.21 34.37 -18.04
C ASP A 762 -10.55 33.63 -18.03
N VAL A 763 -11.66 34.35 -17.82
CA VAL A 763 -13.00 33.75 -17.86
C VAL A 763 -13.40 33.45 -19.31
N ARG A 764 -13.00 32.26 -19.79
CA ARG A 764 -13.30 31.69 -21.11
C ARG A 764 -14.01 30.34 -20.96
N PRO A 765 -15.33 30.33 -20.71
CA PRO A 765 -16.07 29.10 -20.40
C PRO A 765 -16.13 28.11 -21.57
N TRP A 766 -16.07 28.58 -22.82
CA TRP A 766 -16.36 27.78 -24.02
C TRP A 766 -15.14 27.22 -24.75
N ILE A 767 -13.93 27.29 -24.18
CA ILE A 767 -12.74 26.65 -24.75
C ILE A 767 -12.67 25.18 -24.31
N SER A 768 -12.15 24.29 -25.16
CA SER A 768 -11.96 22.86 -24.82
C SER A 768 -13.23 22.21 -24.27
N MET A 769 -14.36 22.42 -24.96
CA MET A 769 -15.68 21.94 -24.51
C MET A 769 -15.75 20.41 -24.42
N GLU A 770 -14.98 19.69 -25.26
CA GLU A 770 -14.87 18.23 -25.26
C GLU A 770 -14.48 17.66 -23.89
N HIS A 771 -13.65 18.37 -23.13
CA HIS A 771 -13.15 17.94 -21.82
C HIS A 771 -13.87 18.65 -20.66
N ARG A 772 -15.00 19.31 -20.92
CA ARG A 772 -15.75 20.08 -19.93
C ARG A 772 -17.15 19.54 -19.68
N ARG A 773 -17.66 19.82 -18.49
CA ARG A 773 -19.08 19.72 -18.15
C ARG A 773 -19.56 21.09 -17.67
N TYR A 774 -20.81 21.39 -17.96
CA TYR A 774 -21.39 22.69 -17.67
C TYR A 774 -22.61 22.52 -16.78
N LEU A 775 -22.72 23.37 -15.76
CA LEU A 775 -23.92 23.50 -14.95
C LEU A 775 -24.33 24.97 -14.89
N TRP A 776 -25.60 25.27 -15.05
CA TRP A 776 -26.11 26.63 -14.88
C TRP A 776 -27.40 26.63 -14.07
N ALA A 777 -27.64 27.75 -13.41
CA ALA A 777 -28.83 27.99 -12.61
C ALA A 777 -29.71 29.04 -13.31
N GLU A 778 -31.00 28.75 -13.45
CA GLU A 778 -32.03 29.70 -13.88
C GLU A 778 -32.89 30.09 -12.68
N ASP A 779 -33.19 31.38 -12.54
CA ASP A 779 -34.15 31.85 -11.53
C ASP A 779 -35.61 31.66 -11.99
N LYS A 780 -36.56 32.10 -11.15
CA LYS A 780 -38.01 32.01 -11.45
C LYS A 780 -38.44 32.74 -12.74
N ASN A 781 -37.64 33.70 -13.24
CA ASN A 781 -37.92 34.45 -14.46
C ASN A 781 -37.20 33.86 -15.68
N GLY A 782 -36.37 32.82 -15.50
CA GLY A 782 -35.55 32.22 -16.55
C GLY A 782 -34.21 32.95 -16.80
N ASP A 783 -33.84 33.88 -15.93
CA ASP A 783 -32.55 34.56 -16.00
C ASP A 783 -31.44 33.70 -15.41
N ILE A 784 -30.23 33.75 -16.01
CA ILE A 784 -29.09 32.97 -15.52
C ILE A 784 -28.59 33.57 -14.20
N ALA A 785 -28.75 32.80 -13.12
CA ALA A 785 -28.31 33.10 -11.77
C ALA A 785 -26.87 32.65 -11.50
N GLY A 786 -26.39 31.60 -12.17
CA GLY A 786 -24.99 31.17 -12.00
C GLY A 786 -24.51 30.19 -13.05
N LEU A 787 -23.20 30.04 -13.15
CA LEU A 787 -22.52 29.12 -14.06
C LEU A 787 -21.36 28.41 -13.35
N VAL A 788 -21.36 27.08 -13.39
CA VAL A 788 -20.24 26.23 -12.98
C VAL A 788 -19.70 25.49 -14.19
N VAL A 789 -18.38 25.57 -14.39
CA VAL A 789 -17.67 24.86 -15.47
C VAL A 789 -16.69 23.89 -14.83
N LEU A 790 -16.87 22.61 -15.11
CA LEU A 790 -15.97 21.54 -14.70
C LEU A 790 -15.02 21.23 -15.86
N HIS A 791 -13.73 21.06 -15.57
CA HIS A 791 -12.74 20.61 -16.55
C HIS A 791 -12.16 19.27 -16.11
N ARG A 792 -12.09 18.30 -17.02
CA ARG A 792 -11.48 16.99 -16.75
C ARG A 792 -9.97 17.13 -16.65
N LEU A 793 -9.37 16.56 -15.60
CA LEU A 793 -7.93 16.51 -15.37
C LEU A 793 -7.41 15.09 -15.65
N SER A 794 -6.14 14.83 -15.30
CA SER A 794 -5.57 13.49 -15.31
C SER A 794 -6.41 12.52 -14.46
N PRO A 795 -6.38 11.21 -14.75
CA PRO A 795 -7.05 10.21 -13.90
C PRO A 795 -6.60 10.26 -12.43
N ALA A 796 -5.39 10.75 -12.15
CA ALA A 796 -4.89 10.94 -10.79
C ALA A 796 -5.49 12.19 -10.11
N HIS A 797 -5.90 13.20 -10.87
CA HIS A 797 -6.36 14.50 -10.34
C HIS A 797 -7.87 14.75 -10.51
N GLY A 798 -8.58 13.91 -11.27
CA GLY A 798 -10.04 13.92 -11.37
C GLY A 798 -10.60 15.11 -12.15
N PHE A 799 -11.31 16.03 -11.49
CA PHE A 799 -11.94 17.20 -12.13
C PHE A 799 -11.60 18.51 -11.41
N GLN A 800 -11.48 19.59 -12.17
CA GLN A 800 -11.40 20.95 -11.63
C GLN A 800 -12.74 21.66 -11.75
N ILE A 801 -13.20 22.30 -10.67
CA ILE A 801 -14.20 23.38 -10.74
C ILE A 801 -13.49 24.62 -11.27
N LYS A 802 -13.39 24.71 -12.60
CA LYS A 802 -12.60 25.73 -13.30
C LYS A 802 -13.20 27.12 -13.12
N PHE A 803 -14.51 27.24 -13.26
CA PHE A 803 -15.25 28.47 -13.00
C PHE A 803 -16.46 28.18 -12.13
N ALA A 804 -16.68 29.03 -11.14
CA ALA A 804 -17.89 29.09 -10.33
C ALA A 804 -18.33 30.56 -10.26
N LEU A 805 -19.22 30.95 -11.16
CA LEU A 805 -19.64 32.33 -11.37
C LEU A 805 -21.02 32.52 -10.74
N ASP A 806 -21.06 33.36 -9.71
CA ASP A 806 -22.30 33.89 -9.14
C ASP A 806 -22.57 35.27 -9.74
N PHE A 807 -23.72 35.44 -10.40
CA PHE A 807 -24.03 36.64 -11.16
C PHE A 807 -24.70 37.75 -10.30
N PRO A 808 -24.66 39.02 -10.73
CA PRO A 808 -25.27 40.10 -9.94
C PRO A 808 -26.79 39.95 -9.83
N GLY A 809 -27.34 39.91 -8.62
CA GLY A 809 -28.79 39.80 -8.40
C GLY A 809 -29.32 38.36 -8.29
N SER A 810 -28.45 37.35 -8.25
CA SER A 810 -28.83 35.95 -8.03
C SER A 810 -29.60 35.75 -6.73
N PRO A 811 -30.59 34.83 -6.71
CA PRO A 811 -31.16 34.36 -5.46
C PRO A 811 -30.09 33.77 -4.53
N THR A 812 -30.26 33.97 -3.22
CA THR A 812 -29.30 33.49 -2.22
C THR A 812 -29.22 31.96 -2.25
N GLY A 813 -28.00 31.43 -2.34
CA GLY A 813 -27.73 29.99 -2.35
C GLY A 813 -27.57 29.37 -3.75
N SER A 814 -27.73 30.16 -4.82
CA SER A 814 -27.72 29.65 -6.21
C SER A 814 -26.38 29.02 -6.59
N ILE A 815 -25.26 29.66 -6.25
CA ILE A 815 -23.93 29.14 -6.57
C ILE A 815 -23.56 27.94 -5.69
N GLU A 816 -23.96 27.93 -4.42
CA GLU A 816 -23.75 26.78 -3.55
C GLU A 816 -24.53 25.56 -4.01
N ALA A 817 -25.77 25.74 -4.50
CA ALA A 817 -26.56 24.67 -5.09
C ALA A 817 -25.91 24.12 -6.37
N LEU A 818 -25.34 24.98 -7.23
CA LEU A 818 -24.64 24.53 -8.44
C LEU A 818 -23.38 23.73 -8.12
N ILE A 819 -22.52 24.24 -7.23
CA ILE A 819 -21.28 23.57 -6.84
C ILE A 819 -21.59 22.22 -6.17
N SER A 820 -22.56 22.20 -5.25
CA SER A 820 -22.96 20.97 -4.57
C SER A 820 -23.50 19.94 -5.57
N ARG A 821 -24.36 20.36 -6.50
CA ARG A 821 -24.86 19.49 -7.57
C ARG A 821 -23.73 18.93 -8.45
N ALA A 822 -22.77 19.78 -8.81
CA ALA A 822 -21.61 19.39 -9.60
C ALA A 822 -20.77 18.30 -8.89
N ILE A 823 -20.47 18.49 -7.61
CA ILE A 823 -19.74 17.51 -6.79
C ILE A 823 -20.54 16.19 -6.71
N GLN A 824 -21.83 16.24 -6.35
CA GLN A 824 -22.68 15.04 -6.25
C GLN A 824 -22.77 14.25 -7.56
N SER A 825 -22.87 14.94 -8.70
CA SER A 825 -22.91 14.32 -10.02
C SER A 825 -21.60 13.60 -10.35
N LEU A 826 -20.45 14.23 -10.06
CA LEU A 826 -19.13 13.62 -10.25
C LEU A 826 -18.92 12.42 -9.32
N THR A 827 -19.31 12.51 -8.05
CA THR A 827 -19.22 11.40 -7.09
C THR A 827 -20.07 10.22 -7.53
N SER A 828 -21.29 10.46 -8.02
CA SER A 828 -22.17 9.41 -8.54
C SER A 828 -21.59 8.72 -9.78
N ALA A 829 -20.74 9.42 -10.53
CA ALA A 829 -20.02 8.90 -11.68
C ALA A 829 -18.68 8.22 -11.33
N GLY A 830 -18.38 8.04 -10.04
CA GLY A 830 -17.16 7.36 -9.57
C GLY A 830 -15.89 8.21 -9.59
N VAL A 831 -16.01 9.54 -9.68
CA VAL A 831 -14.86 10.46 -9.59
C VAL A 831 -14.39 10.58 -8.15
N THR A 832 -13.09 10.37 -7.93
CA THR A 832 -12.47 10.30 -6.60
C THR A 832 -11.86 11.61 -6.11
N SER A 833 -11.65 12.58 -7.00
CA SER A 833 -11.00 13.86 -6.68
C SER A 833 -11.63 15.01 -7.47
N VAL A 834 -11.96 16.08 -6.76
CA VAL A 834 -12.42 17.35 -7.35
C VAL A 834 -11.64 18.48 -6.72
N THR A 835 -11.17 19.45 -7.49
CA THR A 835 -10.40 20.59 -6.96
C THR A 835 -10.95 21.94 -7.40
N PHE A 836 -10.82 22.94 -6.54
CA PHE A 836 -11.14 24.34 -6.84
C PHE A 836 -9.97 25.12 -7.47
N GLY A 837 -8.81 24.50 -7.67
CA GLY A 837 -7.59 25.21 -8.05
C GLY A 837 -6.78 25.67 -6.83
N ALA A 838 -5.58 26.17 -7.12
CA ALA A 838 -4.72 26.81 -6.14
C ALA A 838 -5.41 27.92 -5.30
N GLY A 839 -5.23 27.86 -3.99
CA GLY A 839 -5.65 28.81 -2.96
C GLY A 839 -4.51 29.20 -2.03
N ALA A 840 -4.63 30.35 -1.37
CA ALA A 840 -3.57 30.87 -0.50
C ALA A 840 -3.61 30.19 0.88
N MET A 841 -2.45 29.81 1.41
CA MET A 841 -2.35 29.22 2.75
C MET A 841 -2.27 30.30 3.85
N ASP A 842 -2.62 29.93 5.09
CA ASP A 842 -2.49 30.84 6.26
C ASP A 842 -1.04 31.20 6.61
N GLY A 843 -0.09 30.37 6.16
CA GLY A 843 1.32 30.49 6.46
C GLY A 843 2.20 30.20 5.27
N LEU A 844 3.45 30.65 5.37
CA LEU A 844 4.52 30.30 4.46
C LEU A 844 5.39 29.25 5.13
N ALA A 845 5.55 28.08 4.50
CA ALA A 845 6.48 27.04 4.89
C ALA A 845 7.63 26.95 3.88
N ILE A 846 8.78 26.47 4.36
CA ILE A 846 10.01 26.40 3.59
C ILE A 846 10.42 24.94 3.49
N SER A 847 10.87 24.53 2.31
CA SER A 847 11.26 23.15 2.03
C SER A 847 12.79 23.06 1.83
N HIS A 848 13.31 23.31 0.61
CA HIS A 848 14.72 23.14 0.28
C HIS A 848 15.50 24.46 0.20
N ASN A 849 16.76 24.42 0.66
CA ASN A 849 17.84 25.39 0.40
C ASN A 849 17.56 26.85 0.82
N LEU A 850 16.69 27.08 1.80
CA LEU A 850 16.31 28.42 2.28
C LEU A 850 16.32 28.50 3.82
N ASN A 851 17.46 28.86 4.43
CA ASN A 851 17.64 28.89 5.89
C ASN A 851 17.85 30.31 6.47
N GLY A 852 17.56 30.50 7.76
CA GLY A 852 17.99 31.64 8.58
C GLY A 852 17.12 32.92 8.51
N ILE A 853 17.76 34.09 8.57
CA ILE A 853 17.10 35.42 8.70
C ILE A 853 16.19 35.75 7.51
N LYS A 854 16.52 35.26 6.29
CA LYS A 854 15.76 35.52 5.06
C LYS A 854 14.39 34.81 5.05
N ALA A 855 14.34 33.57 5.56
CA ALA A 855 13.12 32.80 5.76
C ALA A 855 12.09 33.57 6.61
N HIS A 856 12.55 34.08 7.75
CA HIS A 856 11.72 34.81 8.70
C HIS A 856 11.17 36.13 8.12
N LEU A 857 11.97 36.82 7.30
CA LEU A 857 11.57 38.05 6.62
C LEU A 857 10.50 37.83 5.53
N LEU A 858 10.65 36.76 4.73
CA LEU A 858 9.67 36.35 3.71
C LEU A 858 8.32 35.99 4.33
N SER A 859 8.32 35.24 5.44
CA SER A 859 7.10 34.87 6.17
C SER A 859 6.32 36.10 6.69
N ARG A 860 7.01 37.08 7.27
CA ARG A 860 6.38 38.35 7.73
C ARG A 860 5.80 39.17 6.58
N THR A 861 6.51 39.22 5.45
CA THR A 861 6.06 39.93 4.25
C THR A 861 4.81 39.28 3.67
N TYR A 862 4.78 37.95 3.56
CA TYR A 862 3.62 37.20 3.08
C TYR A 862 2.38 37.44 3.94
N LYS A 863 2.49 37.35 5.27
CA LYS A 863 1.36 37.61 6.19
C LYS A 863 0.76 39.00 5.99
N THR A 864 1.59 40.00 5.74
CA THR A 864 1.14 41.38 5.52
C THR A 864 0.41 41.53 4.18
N VAL A 865 0.92 40.89 3.12
CA VAL A 865 0.30 40.91 1.78
C VAL A 865 -0.99 40.09 1.74
N ALA A 866 -1.01 38.90 2.35
CA ALA A 866 -2.18 38.03 2.42
C ALA A 866 -3.35 38.71 3.16
N GLN A 867 -3.07 39.43 4.25
CA GLN A 867 -4.07 40.22 4.98
C GLN A 867 -4.58 41.43 4.19
N GLN A 868 -3.70 42.18 3.52
CA GLN A 868 -4.10 43.36 2.74
C GLN A 868 -4.91 43.01 1.48
N LEU A 869 -4.58 41.89 0.82
CA LEU A 869 -5.24 41.43 -0.39
C LEU A 869 -6.40 40.45 -0.12
N LYS A 870 -6.71 40.16 1.15
CA LYS A 870 -7.75 39.19 1.59
C LYS A 870 -7.65 37.85 0.85
N LEU A 871 -6.44 37.33 0.65
CA LEU A 871 -6.20 36.14 -0.18
C LEU A 871 -6.86 34.87 0.39
N VAL A 872 -7.07 34.81 1.71
CA VAL A 872 -7.65 33.66 2.44
C VAL A 872 -9.19 33.60 2.38
N ALA A 873 -9.87 34.72 2.05
CA ALA A 873 -11.34 34.76 2.05
C ALA A 873 -12.00 33.85 0.98
N LYS A 874 -11.26 33.46 -0.08
CA LYS A 874 -11.73 32.47 -1.06
C LYS A 874 -11.67 31.04 -0.49
N SER A 875 -10.66 30.76 0.31
CA SER A 875 -10.46 29.47 0.98
C SER A 875 -11.60 29.22 1.98
N GLU A 876 -12.00 30.23 2.77
CA GLU A 876 -13.17 30.15 3.67
C GLU A 876 -14.49 29.80 2.96
N PHE A 877 -14.68 30.24 1.71
CA PHE A 877 -15.88 29.85 0.94
C PHE A 877 -15.81 28.39 0.48
N ARG A 878 -14.63 27.92 0.07
CA ARG A 878 -14.41 26.57 -0.46
C ARG A 878 -14.38 25.50 0.64
N GLU A 879 -13.92 25.85 1.84
CA GLU A 879 -13.99 25.03 3.06
C GLU A 879 -15.41 24.56 3.37
N LYS A 880 -16.44 25.34 3.02
CA LYS A 880 -17.85 24.95 3.19
C LYS A 880 -18.22 23.68 2.42
N PHE A 881 -17.48 23.36 1.36
CA PHE A 881 -17.65 22.15 0.56
C PHE A 881 -16.70 21.02 0.99
N GLY A 882 -15.96 21.17 2.10
CA GLY A 882 -14.99 20.17 2.54
C GLY A 882 -13.66 20.22 1.79
N ALA A 883 -13.25 21.40 1.31
CA ALA A 883 -11.97 21.57 0.65
C ALA A 883 -10.79 21.45 1.63
N GLU A 884 -9.86 20.55 1.35
CA GLU A 884 -8.58 20.35 2.02
C GLU A 884 -7.42 20.95 1.20
N GLN A 885 -6.35 21.35 1.88
CA GLN A 885 -5.19 21.99 1.27
C GLN A 885 -4.07 20.98 0.97
N GLU A 886 -3.80 20.73 -0.32
CA GLU A 886 -2.63 19.99 -0.78
C GLU A 886 -1.50 20.97 -1.15
N PRO A 887 -0.36 21.02 -0.41
CA PRO A 887 0.67 22.02 -0.66
C PRO A 887 1.28 21.94 -2.06
N VAL A 888 1.39 23.09 -2.74
CA VAL A 888 2.15 23.25 -3.98
C VAL A 888 3.30 24.24 -3.78
N TYR A 889 4.32 24.13 -4.62
CA TYR A 889 5.61 24.77 -4.35
C TYR A 889 5.95 25.84 -5.37
N ILE A 890 6.68 26.85 -4.89
CA ILE A 890 7.33 27.89 -5.67
C ILE A 890 8.83 27.62 -5.62
N CYS A 891 9.42 27.39 -6.78
CA CYS A 891 10.83 27.03 -6.96
C CYS A 891 11.55 28.08 -7.80
N TYR A 892 12.73 28.50 -7.36
CA TYR A 892 13.56 29.44 -8.13
C TYR A 892 15.06 29.19 -7.92
N PRO A 893 15.90 29.41 -8.96
CA PRO A 893 17.32 29.15 -8.88
C PRO A 893 18.04 30.10 -7.91
N PHE A 894 19.27 29.75 -7.53
CA PHE A 894 20.10 30.62 -6.71
C PHE A 894 20.37 31.96 -7.42
N MET A 895 20.09 33.08 -6.74
CA MET A 895 20.04 34.45 -7.32
C MET A 895 18.92 34.68 -8.36
N GLY A 896 17.97 33.75 -8.47
CA GLY A 896 16.83 33.81 -9.40
C GLY A 896 15.69 34.73 -8.97
N LEU A 897 15.53 35.06 -7.69
CA LEU A 897 14.44 35.91 -7.20
C LEU A 897 14.97 37.17 -6.48
N GLY A 898 15.01 38.30 -7.20
CA GLY A 898 15.31 39.63 -6.67
C GLY A 898 14.06 40.51 -6.51
N VAL A 899 14.21 41.79 -6.16
CA VAL A 899 13.07 42.73 -6.00
C VAL A 899 12.22 42.84 -7.27
N SER A 900 12.88 42.85 -8.44
CA SER A 900 12.19 42.86 -9.73
C SER A 900 11.34 41.60 -9.91
N GLY A 901 11.87 40.41 -9.59
CA GLY A 901 11.14 39.15 -9.69
C GLY A 901 9.94 39.08 -8.75
N VAL A 902 10.07 39.59 -7.51
CA VAL A 902 8.93 39.69 -6.58
C VAL A 902 7.86 40.65 -7.11
N ARG A 903 8.26 41.78 -7.71
CA ARG A 903 7.32 42.71 -8.35
C ARG A 903 6.64 42.09 -9.57
N THR A 904 7.38 41.34 -10.39
CA THR A 904 6.87 40.59 -11.53
C THR A 904 5.82 39.56 -11.09
N LEU A 905 6.11 38.77 -10.03
CA LEU A 905 5.15 37.83 -9.46
C LEU A 905 3.87 38.54 -9.00
N ILE A 906 4.00 39.60 -8.19
CA ILE A 906 2.84 40.36 -7.71
C ILE A 906 2.04 40.93 -8.89
N LYS A 907 2.71 41.56 -9.87
CA LYS A 907 2.06 42.14 -11.05
C LYS A 907 1.33 41.09 -11.89
N PHE A 908 1.95 39.94 -12.14
CA PHE A 908 1.37 38.84 -12.91
C PHE A 908 0.06 38.34 -12.30
N PHE A 909 -0.02 38.35 -10.98
CA PHE A 909 -1.22 38.01 -10.23
C PHE A 909 -2.18 39.20 -10.06
N GLU A 910 -1.76 40.46 -10.21
CA GLU A 910 -2.55 41.67 -9.91
C GLU A 910 -3.36 42.24 -11.09
N ASP A 911 -3.37 41.62 -12.27
CA ASP A 911 -3.92 42.25 -13.50
C ASP A 911 -5.32 42.87 -13.30
N GLU A 912 -5.44 44.11 -13.77
CA GLU A 912 -6.63 44.96 -13.67
C GLU A 912 -7.75 44.41 -14.57
N MET A 913 -8.90 44.07 -13.98
CA MET A 913 -10.17 44.02 -14.72
C MET A 913 -10.82 45.39 -14.82
#